data_AF-A0A948LT11-F1
#
_entry.id   AF-A0A948LT11-F1
#
_cell.length_a   1.000
_cell.length_b   1.000
_cell.length_c   1.000
_cell.angle_alpha   90.00
_cell.angle_beta   90.00
_cell.angle_gamma   90.00
#
_symmetry.space_group_name_H-M   'P 1'
#
loop_
_entity.id
_entity.type
_entity.pdbx_description
1 polymer ?
#
loop_
_entity_poly.entity_id
_entity_poly.type
_entity_poly.pdbx_seq_one_letter_code
_entity_poly.pdbx_strand_id
1 'polypeptide(L)'
;MTQKKYILTIFDEGSGHALVPFRFETITEDEEYKIFVYDPNHPEGGIHIITIKKGLAMWSWEYNLDQTTTWSGFLRNSIKLIPISVLYNNGKKFRLPGTSNTNEANVFLSGEANLLLVDSEGRMTGFKDNSFVEEIPNVELIFPMNFLPNEEPKKWQPSFYIADDTDLKFVVEKNDNNKEFSLIKFGNGYFTELKASTGVEDSEIDISQDGANVSISGQQDKYSLFLNKNVEGESQTFNATNIQTTDSAIHEYAVDWDKLDKHEKGVEVKVDEEGDGVFEKTIISDNELTEEEFTASVAQQSNSSGGSGVIHNAPLPTTINSINYPMLLAASQEGTLTYNFKQATVKLSAPKEAVKDQTTFNISISAINANQKLDNTTGAFIIGDKVFNINAKDIKNNVVNNFNKDLTITITLPEMPADVSSLGVYWFNNSDSQWVLVPGATFDSVNNTAIFSVNHLTAFAVINGNGQTTIGLSEEPEIEIIKEVLGKQKYGNGVLLRSQNKRIYVVKNGMLNYISSLEELAKYSGQEILDVSDEDINAYSQEPQDSEKQVLGARKYSDGTLLRGLNMKIYVVSGGKLKYIASLEELSKYAGQDIINVDDEIIVNFGKSEVLGEQQYSNGTLLRGLDKKIYVVADKKLKHIIDLQELAKYAGQDIIDVSDDVIDSF
;
A
#
# COMPACT_ATOMS: atom_id res chain seq x y z
N MET A 1 24.57 7.48 -8.11
CA MET A 1 24.00 6.12 -8.03
C MET A 1 24.16 5.61 -6.61
N THR A 2 23.07 5.41 -5.88
CA THR A 2 23.09 4.79 -4.55
C THR A 2 23.28 3.28 -4.69
N GLN A 3 24.36 2.76 -4.12
CA GLN A 3 24.68 1.33 -4.18
C GLN A 3 23.71 0.55 -3.28
N LYS A 4 22.78 -0.20 -3.87
CA LYS A 4 21.87 -1.09 -3.13
C LYS A 4 22.68 -2.24 -2.52
N LYS A 5 22.46 -2.54 -1.23
CA LYS A 5 23.11 -3.64 -0.52
C LYS A 5 22.15 -4.82 -0.39
N TYR A 6 22.66 -6.05 -0.46
CA TYR A 6 21.85 -7.27 -0.45
C TYR A 6 22.44 -8.33 0.50
N ILE A 7 21.58 -9.25 0.96
CA ILE A 7 21.93 -10.53 1.57
C ILE A 7 21.52 -11.63 0.59
N LEU A 8 22.38 -12.63 0.40
CA LEU A 8 22.11 -13.83 -0.38
C LEU A 8 21.85 -15.00 0.57
N THR A 9 20.70 -15.66 0.50
CA THR A 9 20.42 -16.87 1.26
C THR A 9 20.46 -18.09 0.36
N ILE A 10 21.02 -19.20 0.82
CA ILE A 10 21.01 -20.50 0.14
C ILE A 10 20.27 -21.54 0.98
N PHE A 11 19.67 -22.55 0.35
CA PHE A 11 18.88 -23.59 1.02
C PHE A 11 19.18 -24.98 0.47
N ASP A 12 19.40 -25.95 1.35
CA ASP A 12 19.60 -27.34 0.97
C ASP A 12 18.87 -28.25 1.97
N GLU A 13 18.01 -29.15 1.46
CA GLU A 13 17.29 -30.20 2.20
C GLU A 13 16.79 -29.80 3.62
N GLY A 14 16.18 -28.61 3.75
CA GLY A 14 15.58 -28.14 5.01
C GLY A 14 16.52 -27.32 5.91
N SER A 15 17.74 -27.05 5.47
CA SER A 15 18.66 -26.08 6.07
C SER A 15 18.81 -24.86 5.19
N GLY A 16 19.06 -23.70 5.80
CA GLY A 16 19.26 -22.43 5.11
C GLY A 16 20.46 -21.69 5.68
N HIS A 17 21.13 -20.90 4.85
CA HIS A 17 22.28 -20.09 5.26
C HIS A 17 22.26 -18.71 4.61
N ALA A 18 22.72 -17.69 5.32
CA ALA A 18 22.72 -16.30 4.86
C ALA A 18 24.16 -15.79 4.67
N LEU A 19 24.39 -15.21 3.50
CA LEU A 19 25.70 -14.86 2.95
C LEU A 19 25.66 -13.43 2.41
N VAL A 20 26.79 -12.71 2.42
CA VAL A 20 26.87 -11.32 1.94
C VAL A 20 27.60 -11.30 0.59
N PRO A 21 26.90 -11.12 -0.54
CA PRO A 21 27.54 -11.06 -1.85
C PRO A 21 28.29 -9.73 -2.01
N PHE A 22 29.50 -9.78 -2.57
CA PHE A 22 30.31 -8.58 -2.78
C PHE A 22 30.98 -8.50 -4.16
N ARG A 23 31.00 -9.58 -4.94
CA ARG A 23 31.51 -9.59 -6.32
C ARG A 23 30.78 -10.64 -7.15
N PHE A 24 30.61 -10.36 -8.43
CA PHE A 24 29.96 -11.23 -9.39
C PHE A 24 30.83 -11.36 -10.63
N GLU A 25 30.98 -12.58 -11.16
CA GLU A 25 31.71 -12.86 -12.39
C GLU A 25 30.90 -13.75 -13.31
N THR A 26 30.94 -13.45 -14.60
CA THR A 26 30.40 -14.28 -15.67
C THR A 26 31.54 -15.01 -16.35
N ILE A 27 31.49 -16.33 -16.42
CA ILE A 27 32.44 -17.15 -17.18
C ILE A 27 31.75 -17.51 -18.50
N THR A 28 32.15 -16.82 -19.57
CA THR A 28 31.39 -16.67 -20.80
C THR A 28 31.32 -17.89 -21.70
N GLU A 29 32.08 -18.95 -21.44
CA GLU A 29 32.10 -20.14 -22.33
C GLU A 29 31.06 -21.20 -21.97
N ASP A 30 30.59 -21.29 -20.71
CA ASP A 30 29.71 -22.38 -20.23
C ASP A 30 28.42 -21.92 -19.51
N GLU A 31 28.04 -20.64 -19.64
CA GLU A 31 26.94 -20.03 -18.86
C GLU A 31 27.08 -20.23 -17.34
N GLU A 32 28.32 -20.25 -16.85
CA GLU A 32 28.63 -20.36 -15.43
C GLU A 32 28.80 -18.96 -14.83
N TYR A 33 28.18 -18.74 -13.67
CA TYR A 33 28.33 -17.52 -12.89
C TYR A 33 28.97 -17.81 -11.54
N LYS A 34 29.83 -16.91 -11.08
CA LYS A 34 30.45 -16.98 -9.76
C LYS A 34 30.02 -15.78 -8.92
N ILE A 35 29.39 -16.07 -7.79
CA ILE A 35 29.05 -15.06 -6.77
C ILE A 35 30.04 -15.22 -5.64
N PHE A 36 30.83 -14.18 -5.42
CA PHE A 36 31.76 -14.11 -4.30
C PHE A 36 31.01 -13.57 -3.09
N VAL A 37 31.03 -14.33 -2.02
CA VAL A 37 30.26 -14.08 -0.81
C VAL A 37 31.14 -14.10 0.43
N TYR A 38 30.76 -13.29 1.40
CA TYR A 38 31.30 -13.31 2.75
C TYR A 38 30.33 -14.08 3.64
N ASP A 39 30.86 -15.06 4.38
CA ASP A 39 30.08 -15.86 5.32
C ASP A 39 30.20 -15.25 6.73
N PRO A 40 29.13 -14.64 7.28
CA PRO A 40 29.19 -14.02 8.60
C PRO A 40 29.33 -15.04 9.74
N ASN A 41 29.01 -16.32 9.53
CA ASN A 41 29.23 -17.36 10.55
C ASN A 41 30.70 -17.76 10.66
N HIS A 42 31.48 -17.50 9.61
CA HIS A 42 32.89 -17.85 9.50
C HIS A 42 33.72 -16.67 8.98
N PRO A 43 33.79 -15.58 9.77
CA PRO A 43 34.46 -14.35 9.34
C PRO A 43 35.94 -14.54 9.02
N GLU A 44 36.57 -15.59 9.57
CA GLU A 44 37.95 -16.01 9.32
C GLU A 44 38.14 -16.89 8.06
N GLY A 45 37.07 -17.43 7.48
CA GLY A 45 37.09 -18.38 6.36
C GLY A 45 37.50 -17.77 5.01
N GLY A 46 37.64 -16.46 4.94
CA GLY A 46 38.02 -15.73 3.74
C GLY A 46 36.88 -15.59 2.74
N ILE A 47 37.22 -15.62 1.44
CA ILE A 47 36.26 -15.41 0.35
C ILE A 47 35.66 -16.76 -0.05
N HIS A 48 34.34 -16.84 -0.03
CA HIS A 48 33.61 -18.01 -0.53
C HIS A 48 33.03 -17.73 -1.91
N ILE A 49 32.79 -18.78 -2.68
CA ILE A 49 32.26 -18.70 -4.05
C ILE A 49 31.05 -19.61 -4.17
N ILE A 50 29.96 -19.06 -4.67
CA ILE A 50 28.82 -19.82 -5.15
C ILE A 50 28.92 -19.88 -6.66
N THR A 51 28.91 -21.10 -7.18
CA THR A 51 28.96 -21.37 -8.62
C THR A 51 27.54 -21.68 -9.10
N ILE A 52 27.04 -20.93 -10.07
CA ILE A 52 25.74 -21.15 -10.70
C ILE A 52 25.96 -21.67 -12.12
N LYS A 53 25.38 -22.82 -12.46
CA LYS A 53 25.42 -23.40 -13.80
C LYS A 53 24.06 -23.26 -14.45
N LYS A 54 23.89 -22.23 -15.30
CA LYS A 54 22.60 -21.85 -15.86
C LYS A 54 21.93 -22.96 -16.66
N GLY A 55 22.69 -23.63 -17.53
CA GLY A 55 22.19 -24.72 -18.37
C GLY A 55 21.66 -25.92 -17.57
N LEU A 56 22.08 -26.08 -16.32
CA LEU A 56 21.60 -27.14 -15.41
C LEU A 56 20.57 -26.63 -14.39
N ALA A 57 20.33 -25.33 -14.32
CA ALA A 57 19.55 -24.67 -13.27
C ALA A 57 19.99 -25.05 -11.84
N MET A 58 21.31 -25.23 -11.64
CA MET A 58 21.90 -25.65 -10.35
C MET A 58 22.86 -24.60 -9.81
N TRP A 59 23.02 -24.57 -8.50
CA TRP A 59 24.12 -23.89 -7.83
C TRP A 59 24.88 -24.85 -6.92
N SER A 60 26.13 -24.53 -6.63
CA SER A 60 26.94 -25.19 -5.61
C SER A 60 27.73 -24.17 -4.80
N TRP A 61 27.89 -24.44 -3.51
CA TRP A 61 28.69 -23.68 -2.57
C TRP A 61 29.65 -24.65 -1.88
N GLU A 62 30.95 -24.41 -2.03
CA GLU A 62 31.98 -25.22 -1.38
C GLU A 62 32.51 -24.50 -0.14
N TYR A 63 32.43 -25.20 0.97
CA TYR A 63 32.88 -24.71 2.26
C TYR A 63 34.37 -25.05 2.49
N ASN A 64 35.25 -24.07 2.28
CA ASN A 64 36.70 -24.26 2.19
C ASN A 64 37.44 -24.57 3.51
N LEU A 65 36.76 -24.61 4.66
CA LEU A 65 37.41 -24.83 5.96
C LEU A 65 37.69 -26.32 6.26
N ASP A 66 36.93 -27.24 5.67
CA ASP A 66 37.13 -28.70 5.85
C ASP A 66 37.21 -29.52 4.54
N GLN A 67 37.00 -28.91 3.37
CA GLN A 67 36.95 -29.56 2.04
C GLN A 67 35.91 -30.70 1.90
N THR A 68 34.98 -30.86 2.84
CA THR A 68 34.04 -31.99 2.83
C THR A 68 32.57 -31.61 2.68
N THR A 69 32.23 -30.34 2.95
CA THR A 69 30.85 -29.88 2.87
C THR A 69 30.62 -29.07 1.59
N THR A 70 29.93 -29.68 0.62
CA THR A 70 29.40 -29.01 -0.57
C THR A 70 27.90 -28.92 -0.42
N TRP A 71 27.35 -27.71 -0.41
CA TRP A 71 25.90 -27.51 -0.57
C TRP A 71 25.60 -27.31 -2.05
N SER A 72 24.47 -27.83 -2.50
CA SER A 72 24.02 -27.61 -3.87
C SER A 72 22.52 -27.66 -3.96
N GLY A 73 21.95 -26.98 -4.94
CA GLY A 73 20.50 -26.96 -5.10
C GLY A 73 20.05 -26.46 -6.47
N PHE A 74 18.75 -26.54 -6.72
CA PHE A 74 18.12 -26.03 -7.92
C PHE A 74 17.72 -24.55 -7.79
N LEU A 75 18.10 -23.72 -8.75
CA LEU A 75 17.94 -22.25 -8.72
C LEU A 75 16.53 -21.78 -8.35
N ARG A 76 15.48 -22.51 -8.77
CA ARG A 76 14.09 -22.07 -8.55
C ARG A 76 13.68 -22.00 -7.08
N ASN A 77 14.33 -22.74 -6.17
CA ASN A 77 13.86 -22.88 -4.78
C ASN A 77 14.95 -22.75 -3.70
N SER A 78 16.23 -22.65 -4.07
CA SER A 78 17.33 -22.87 -3.11
C SER A 78 18.36 -21.75 -3.01
N ILE A 79 18.11 -20.61 -3.63
CA ILE A 79 18.94 -19.41 -3.46
C ILE A 79 18.04 -18.16 -3.54
N LYS A 80 18.23 -17.16 -2.66
CA LYS A 80 17.45 -15.89 -2.60
C LYS A 80 18.33 -14.66 -2.34
N LEU A 81 17.96 -13.49 -2.89
CA LEU A 81 18.72 -12.24 -2.81
C LEU A 81 17.78 -11.16 -2.26
N ILE A 82 18.11 -10.63 -1.10
CA ILE A 82 17.21 -9.82 -0.28
C ILE A 82 17.87 -8.44 -0.08
N PRO A 83 17.23 -7.33 -0.48
CA PRO A 83 17.77 -6.01 -0.20
C PRO A 83 17.87 -5.78 1.32
N ILE A 84 19.01 -5.27 1.79
CA ILE A 84 19.22 -5.00 3.22
C ILE A 84 18.17 -4.03 3.77
N SER A 85 17.66 -3.10 2.97
CA SER A 85 16.60 -2.17 3.38
C SER A 85 15.33 -2.88 3.84
N VAL A 86 15.02 -4.06 3.30
CA VAL A 86 13.86 -4.86 3.70
C VAL A 86 14.03 -5.43 5.12
N LEU A 87 15.27 -5.75 5.52
CA LEU A 87 15.57 -6.34 6.82
C LEU A 87 15.54 -5.33 7.99
N TYR A 88 15.78 -4.05 7.71
CA TYR A 88 15.90 -3.02 8.75
C TYR A 88 14.58 -2.30 9.06
N ASN A 89 13.59 -2.33 8.18
CA ASN A 89 12.42 -1.46 8.32
C ASN A 89 11.36 -1.93 9.34
N ASN A 90 11.30 -3.22 9.70
CA ASN A 90 10.08 -3.73 10.36
C ASN A 90 10.23 -4.25 11.80
N GLY A 91 11.42 -4.41 12.37
CA GLY A 91 11.58 -5.06 13.69
C GLY A 91 11.02 -6.50 13.79
N LYS A 92 10.47 -7.02 12.69
CA LYS A 92 9.92 -8.35 12.53
C LYS A 92 11.03 -9.29 12.09
N LYS A 93 11.01 -10.50 12.65
CA LYS A 93 11.99 -11.54 12.34
C LYS A 93 11.80 -11.97 10.90
N PHE A 94 12.85 -11.86 10.09
CA PHE A 94 12.87 -12.43 8.75
C PHE A 94 12.58 -13.93 8.81
N ARG A 95 11.60 -14.41 8.04
CA ARG A 95 11.21 -15.81 8.01
C ARG A 95 11.85 -16.52 6.82
N LEU A 96 12.49 -17.66 7.10
CA LEU A 96 13.11 -18.45 6.04
C LEU A 96 12.02 -19.13 5.19
N PRO A 97 12.14 -19.12 3.86
CA PRO A 97 11.30 -19.92 2.96
C PRO A 97 11.30 -21.39 3.38
N GLY A 98 10.13 -22.01 3.45
CA GLY A 98 9.98 -23.42 3.84
C GLY A 98 9.62 -23.66 5.31
N THR A 99 9.64 -22.62 6.15
CA THR A 99 8.98 -22.65 7.47
C THR A 99 7.64 -21.94 7.40
N SER A 100 6.77 -22.34 6.47
CA SER A 100 5.36 -21.93 6.57
C SER A 100 4.82 -22.60 7.83
N ASN A 101 4.31 -21.80 8.76
CA ASN A 101 3.35 -22.38 9.68
C ASN A 101 2.16 -22.80 8.81
N THR A 102 1.50 -23.91 9.15
CA THR A 102 0.33 -24.44 8.42
C THR A 102 -0.86 -23.48 8.34
N ASN A 103 -0.75 -22.31 8.96
CA ASN A 103 -1.79 -21.31 9.13
C ASN A 103 -1.37 -19.97 8.49
N GLU A 104 -0.77 -20.00 7.30
CA GLU A 104 -0.44 -18.77 6.55
C GLU A 104 -0.88 -18.89 5.10
N ALA A 105 -1.69 -17.93 4.66
CA ALA A 105 -2.14 -17.84 3.30
C ALA A 105 -1.03 -17.29 2.40
N ASN A 106 -0.84 -17.92 1.25
CA ASN A 106 0.17 -17.54 0.28
C ASN A 106 -0.52 -17.18 -1.02
N VAL A 107 -0.25 -15.98 -1.52
CA VAL A 107 -0.83 -15.50 -2.78
C VAL A 107 0.28 -15.22 -3.77
N PHE A 108 0.14 -15.72 -4.98
CA PHE A 108 1.05 -15.43 -6.06
C PHE A 108 0.29 -15.20 -7.34
N LEU A 109 0.73 -14.18 -8.07
CA LEU A 109 0.29 -13.94 -9.44
C LEU A 109 1.34 -14.55 -10.36
N SER A 110 0.91 -15.12 -11.47
CA SER A 110 1.79 -15.48 -12.59
C SER A 110 1.22 -14.91 -13.87
N GLY A 111 2.08 -14.54 -14.82
CA GLY A 111 1.68 -13.82 -16.03
C GLY A 111 2.06 -12.34 -16.01
N GLU A 112 1.58 -11.62 -17.02
CA GLU A 112 1.87 -10.19 -17.22
C GLU A 112 0.70 -9.34 -16.73
N ALA A 113 0.45 -9.28 -15.42
CA ALA A 113 -0.54 -8.37 -14.81
C ALA A 113 0.04 -7.80 -13.51
N ASN A 114 -0.52 -6.75 -12.91
CA ASN A 114 -0.05 -6.28 -11.60
C ASN A 114 -1.02 -6.78 -10.53
N LEU A 115 -0.51 -7.31 -9.41
CA LEU A 115 -1.34 -7.70 -8.27
C LEU A 115 -1.30 -6.61 -7.20
N LEU A 116 -2.48 -6.19 -6.77
CA LEU A 116 -2.71 -5.26 -5.68
C LEU A 116 -3.63 -5.93 -4.65
N LEU A 117 -3.15 -6.07 -3.42
CA LEU A 117 -3.98 -6.51 -2.30
C LEU A 117 -4.66 -5.30 -1.68
N VAL A 118 -5.95 -5.40 -1.36
CA VAL A 118 -6.74 -4.34 -0.73
C VAL A 118 -7.47 -4.92 0.48
N ASP A 119 -7.29 -4.30 1.65
CA ASP A 119 -8.00 -4.73 2.86
C ASP A 119 -9.34 -3.99 3.06
N SER A 120 -10.08 -4.37 4.10
CA SER A 120 -11.37 -3.74 4.45
C SER A 120 -11.30 -2.24 4.81
N GLU A 121 -10.11 -1.72 5.14
CA GLU A 121 -9.88 -0.30 5.42
C GLU A 121 -9.51 0.48 4.14
N GLY A 122 -9.35 -0.21 3.01
CA GLY A 122 -8.91 0.36 1.74
C GLY A 122 -7.41 0.56 1.64
N ARG A 123 -6.61 0.02 2.58
CA ARG A 123 -5.15 0.03 2.48
C ARG A 123 -4.70 -0.93 1.39
N MET A 124 -3.61 -0.59 0.72
CA MET A 124 -3.13 -1.35 -0.44
C MET A 124 -1.71 -1.88 -0.25
N THR A 125 -1.45 -3.14 -0.63
CA THR A 125 -0.09 -3.69 -0.74
C THR A 125 0.07 -4.42 -2.07
N GLY A 126 0.98 -3.96 -2.93
CA GLY A 126 1.18 -4.53 -4.27
C GLY A 126 1.65 -3.50 -5.29
N PHE A 127 1.48 -3.79 -6.58
CA PHE A 127 1.84 -2.85 -7.65
C PHE A 127 0.61 -2.07 -8.11
N LYS A 128 0.68 -0.73 -7.96
CA LYS A 128 -0.31 0.24 -8.42
C LYS A 128 0.34 1.22 -9.40
N ASP A 129 -0.19 1.34 -10.62
CA ASP A 129 0.38 2.23 -11.66
C ASP A 129 1.89 2.00 -11.89
N ASN A 130 2.32 0.72 -11.90
CA ASN A 130 3.74 0.29 -11.93
C ASN A 130 4.60 0.74 -10.74
N SER A 131 4.02 1.33 -9.71
CA SER A 131 4.68 1.70 -8.45
C SER A 131 4.30 0.72 -7.36
N PHE A 132 5.27 0.29 -6.55
CA PHE A 132 4.98 -0.59 -5.42
C PHE A 132 4.45 0.21 -4.23
N VAL A 133 3.32 -0.22 -3.66
CA VAL A 133 2.67 0.34 -2.46
C VAL A 133 2.66 -0.72 -1.35
N GLU A 134 2.85 -0.30 -0.09
CA GLU A 134 2.95 -1.20 1.07
C GLU A 134 2.27 -0.56 2.30
N GLU A 135 0.94 -0.60 2.34
CA GLU A 135 0.13 0.02 3.41
C GLU A 135 -0.49 -1.02 4.36
N ILE A 136 -0.75 -2.25 3.88
CA ILE A 136 -1.41 -3.29 4.68
C ILE A 136 -0.39 -3.90 5.66
N PRO A 137 -0.60 -3.79 6.99
CA PRO A 137 0.29 -4.38 7.96
C PRO A 137 0.22 -5.91 7.89
N ASN A 138 1.36 -6.56 8.14
CA ASN A 138 1.48 -8.04 8.19
C ASN A 138 1.31 -8.76 6.84
N VAL A 139 1.25 -8.04 5.73
CA VAL A 139 1.49 -8.61 4.41
C VAL A 139 3.01 -8.60 4.15
N GLU A 140 3.60 -9.76 3.89
CA GLU A 140 5.03 -9.87 3.56
C GLU A 140 5.22 -10.10 2.05
N LEU A 141 6.02 -9.25 1.43
CA LEU A 141 6.38 -9.35 0.02
C LEU A 141 7.59 -10.26 -0.18
N ILE A 142 7.46 -11.28 -1.05
CA ILE A 142 8.53 -12.19 -1.42
C ILE A 142 8.76 -12.13 -2.94
N PHE A 143 9.96 -11.74 -3.34
CA PHE A 143 10.40 -11.86 -4.73
C PHE A 143 11.02 -13.25 -4.96
N PRO A 144 10.55 -14.05 -5.94
CA PRO A 144 11.24 -15.25 -6.36
C PRO A 144 12.58 -14.88 -7.03
N MET A 145 13.67 -15.49 -6.60
CA MET A 145 15.03 -15.00 -6.90
C MET A 145 15.60 -15.49 -8.25
N ASN A 146 14.82 -15.46 -9.33
CA ASN A 146 15.42 -15.60 -10.67
C ASN A 146 16.00 -14.26 -11.16
N PHE A 147 16.67 -13.52 -10.27
CA PHE A 147 17.28 -12.22 -10.55
C PHE A 147 18.59 -12.41 -11.31
N LEU A 148 18.56 -12.26 -12.63
CA LEU A 148 19.77 -11.87 -13.37
C LEU A 148 19.86 -10.33 -13.33
N PRO A 149 21.00 -9.74 -12.93
CA PRO A 149 21.14 -8.28 -12.76
C PRO A 149 20.92 -7.42 -14.01
N ASN A 150 20.62 -8.03 -15.16
CA ASN A 150 20.45 -7.37 -16.46
C ASN A 150 19.04 -7.55 -17.08
N GLU A 151 18.10 -8.23 -16.41
CA GLU A 151 16.70 -8.31 -16.89
C GLU A 151 15.84 -7.23 -16.21
N GLU A 152 15.04 -6.49 -17.00
CA GLU A 152 14.13 -5.49 -16.43
C GLU A 152 13.14 -6.16 -15.44
N PRO A 153 12.85 -5.52 -14.29
CA PRO A 153 11.91 -6.03 -13.27
C PRO A 153 10.50 -6.38 -13.78
N LYS A 154 10.15 -5.98 -15.01
CA LYS A 154 8.79 -6.00 -15.57
C LYS A 154 8.15 -7.36 -15.83
N LYS A 155 8.87 -8.48 -15.62
CA LYS A 155 8.35 -9.83 -15.98
C LYS A 155 8.07 -10.76 -14.81
N TRP A 156 8.39 -10.37 -13.57
CA TRP A 156 8.32 -11.30 -12.44
C TRP A 156 7.41 -10.75 -11.35
N GLN A 157 6.33 -11.49 -11.10
CA GLN A 157 5.31 -11.15 -10.12
C GLN A 157 5.76 -11.51 -8.71
N PRO A 158 5.53 -10.64 -7.72
CA PRO A 158 5.79 -10.98 -6.32
C PRO A 158 4.84 -12.07 -5.81
N SER A 159 5.29 -12.82 -4.81
CA SER A 159 4.42 -13.61 -3.93
C SER A 159 4.17 -12.83 -2.64
N PHE A 160 2.96 -12.87 -2.13
CA PHE A 160 2.55 -12.23 -0.89
C PHE A 160 2.21 -13.29 0.15
N TYR A 161 2.78 -13.16 1.34
CA TYR A 161 2.38 -13.93 2.51
C TYR A 161 1.41 -13.07 3.31
N ILE A 162 0.26 -13.64 3.63
CA ILE A 162 -0.84 -12.97 4.32
C ILE A 162 -1.07 -13.72 5.63
N ALA A 163 -1.14 -12.99 6.74
CA ALA A 163 -1.56 -13.58 8.00
C ALA A 163 -3.01 -14.10 7.88
N ASP A 164 -3.25 -15.33 8.33
CA ASP A 164 -4.48 -16.12 8.08
C ASP A 164 -5.83 -15.50 8.52
N ASP A 165 -5.83 -14.30 9.09
CA ASP A 165 -7.02 -13.61 9.56
C ASP A 165 -7.34 -12.31 8.81
N THR A 166 -6.56 -11.94 7.79
CA THR A 166 -6.82 -10.72 7.02
C THR A 166 -7.74 -11.00 5.85
N ASP A 167 -8.95 -10.45 5.88
CA ASP A 167 -9.85 -10.44 4.72
C ASP A 167 -9.30 -9.45 3.68
N LEU A 168 -8.92 -9.99 2.52
CA LEU A 168 -8.29 -9.24 1.44
C LEU A 168 -9.03 -9.46 0.14
N LYS A 169 -9.20 -8.36 -0.58
CA LYS A 169 -9.53 -8.34 -2.00
C LYS A 169 -8.25 -8.35 -2.82
N PHE A 170 -8.30 -9.04 -3.95
CA PHE A 170 -7.24 -9.08 -4.95
C PHE A 170 -7.68 -8.24 -6.14
N VAL A 171 -7.00 -7.13 -6.38
CA VAL A 171 -7.19 -6.29 -7.56
C VAL A 171 -6.08 -6.63 -8.55
N VAL A 172 -6.47 -7.02 -9.76
CA VAL A 172 -5.53 -7.30 -10.84
C VAL A 172 -5.53 -6.10 -11.79
N GLU A 173 -4.52 -5.26 -11.67
CA GLU A 173 -4.35 -4.07 -12.51
C GLU A 173 -3.78 -4.42 -13.88
N LYS A 174 -4.18 -3.61 -14.87
CA LYS A 174 -3.84 -3.75 -16.29
C LYS A 174 -2.33 -3.83 -16.54
N ASN A 175 -1.96 -4.67 -17.50
CA ASN A 175 -0.72 -4.52 -18.26
C ASN A 175 -1.08 -4.32 -19.73
N ASP A 176 -0.29 -3.57 -20.49
CA ASP A 176 -0.60 -3.08 -21.85
C ASP A 176 -0.79 -4.18 -22.93
N ASN A 177 -0.80 -5.45 -22.55
CA ASN A 177 -0.96 -6.58 -23.46
C ASN A 177 -1.98 -7.56 -22.89
N ASN A 178 -3.09 -7.81 -23.60
CA ASN A 178 -4.06 -8.89 -23.33
C ASN A 178 -3.34 -10.24 -23.14
N LYS A 179 -2.90 -10.55 -21.93
CA LYS A 179 -2.15 -11.75 -21.61
C LYS A 179 -2.82 -12.46 -20.47
N GLU A 180 -2.74 -13.78 -20.53
CA GLU A 180 -3.25 -14.64 -19.49
C GLU A 180 -2.45 -14.42 -18.20
N PHE A 181 -3.16 -14.34 -17.09
CA PHE A 181 -2.61 -14.42 -15.75
C PHE A 181 -3.23 -15.59 -15.00
N SER A 182 -2.51 -16.08 -14.00
CA SER A 182 -3.03 -17.01 -13.00
C SER A 182 -2.79 -16.42 -11.62
N LEU A 183 -3.87 -16.12 -10.90
CA LEU A 183 -3.86 -15.73 -9.50
C LEU A 183 -4.09 -16.98 -8.67
N ILE A 184 -3.16 -17.29 -7.78
CA ILE A 184 -3.23 -18.48 -6.96
C ILE A 184 -3.12 -18.10 -5.49
N LYS A 185 -4.08 -18.55 -4.69
CA LYS A 185 -4.12 -18.42 -3.23
C LYS A 185 -4.07 -19.81 -2.60
N PHE A 186 -3.10 -20.05 -1.73
CA PHE A 186 -3.12 -21.16 -0.80
C PHE A 186 -3.70 -20.67 0.53
N GLY A 187 -4.57 -21.47 1.14
CA GLY A 187 -4.97 -21.32 2.53
C GLY A 187 -4.87 -22.67 3.26
N ASN A 188 -5.30 -22.70 4.52
CA ASN A 188 -5.23 -23.92 5.31
C ASN A 188 -6.15 -25.02 4.75
N GLY A 189 -5.56 -26.03 4.10
CA GLY A 189 -6.29 -27.16 3.53
C GLY A 189 -6.98 -26.89 2.19
N TYR A 190 -6.70 -25.77 1.51
CA TYR A 190 -7.23 -25.51 0.17
C TYR A 190 -6.27 -24.68 -0.68
N PHE A 191 -6.49 -24.68 -1.98
CA PHE A 191 -5.96 -23.68 -2.87
C PHE A 191 -6.99 -23.27 -3.92
N THR A 192 -6.93 -22.00 -4.31
CA THR A 192 -7.76 -21.40 -5.34
C THR A 192 -6.84 -20.89 -6.43
N GLU A 193 -7.11 -21.25 -7.68
CA GLU A 193 -6.43 -20.74 -8.87
C GLU A 193 -7.48 -20.11 -9.80
N LEU A 194 -7.33 -18.82 -10.10
CA LEU A 194 -8.08 -18.14 -11.15
C LEU A 194 -7.17 -17.94 -12.36
N LYS A 195 -7.56 -18.49 -13.51
CA LYS A 195 -6.93 -18.21 -14.81
C LYS A 195 -7.82 -17.30 -15.62
N ALA A 196 -7.35 -16.12 -15.95
CA ALA A 196 -8.10 -15.19 -16.78
C ALA A 196 -7.16 -14.49 -17.76
N SER A 197 -7.71 -14.08 -18.91
CA SER A 197 -7.06 -13.14 -19.81
C SER A 197 -7.46 -11.72 -19.43
N THR A 198 -6.50 -10.82 -19.21
CA THR A 198 -6.82 -9.41 -18.94
C THR A 198 -7.44 -8.76 -20.17
N GLY A 199 -8.77 -8.60 -20.19
CA GLY A 199 -9.48 -7.80 -21.19
C GLY A 199 -9.76 -6.36 -20.75
N VAL A 200 -9.73 -6.05 -19.44
CA VAL A 200 -10.21 -4.76 -18.88
C VAL A 200 -9.43 -4.31 -17.65
N GLU A 201 -9.71 -3.07 -17.25
CA GLU A 201 -9.25 -2.36 -16.06
C GLU A 201 -9.76 -3.05 -14.78
N ASP A 202 -8.85 -3.22 -13.82
CA ASP A 202 -9.04 -3.54 -12.41
C ASP A 202 -10.11 -4.61 -12.09
N SER A 203 -9.78 -5.87 -12.34
CA SER A 203 -10.63 -6.97 -11.88
C SER A 203 -10.49 -7.14 -10.37
N GLU A 204 -11.62 -7.16 -9.65
CA GLU A 204 -11.65 -7.49 -8.23
C GLU A 204 -11.99 -8.97 -8.06
N ILE A 205 -11.19 -9.65 -7.23
CA ILE A 205 -11.39 -11.04 -6.86
C ILE A 205 -11.41 -11.08 -5.33
N ASP A 206 -12.46 -11.64 -4.76
CA ASP A 206 -12.58 -11.88 -3.32
C ASP A 206 -12.59 -13.38 -3.09
N ILE A 207 -11.70 -13.87 -2.22
CA ILE A 207 -11.62 -15.30 -1.87
C ILE A 207 -11.69 -15.40 -0.35
N SER A 208 -12.82 -15.92 0.13
CA SER A 208 -13.05 -16.21 1.54
C SER A 208 -11.92 -17.00 2.19
N GLN A 209 -11.80 -16.87 3.52
CA GLN A 209 -10.70 -17.48 4.27
C GLN A 209 -10.64 -19.00 4.15
N ASP A 210 -11.75 -19.68 3.92
CA ASP A 210 -11.85 -21.14 3.74
C ASP A 210 -11.83 -21.59 2.26
N GLY A 211 -11.75 -20.64 1.33
CA GLY A 211 -11.75 -20.88 -0.11
C GLY A 211 -13.09 -21.41 -0.66
N ALA A 212 -14.15 -21.44 0.14
CA ALA A 212 -15.45 -21.97 -0.27
C ALA A 212 -16.27 -20.95 -1.06
N ASN A 213 -16.03 -19.65 -0.80
CA ASN A 213 -16.69 -18.56 -1.50
C ASN A 213 -15.68 -17.75 -2.31
N VAL A 214 -16.00 -17.52 -3.58
CA VAL A 214 -15.21 -16.70 -4.51
C VAL A 214 -16.13 -15.72 -5.22
N SER A 215 -15.80 -14.43 -5.17
CA SER A 215 -16.47 -13.39 -5.97
C SER A 215 -15.49 -12.87 -7.02
N ILE A 216 -15.96 -12.69 -8.24
CA ILE A 216 -15.19 -12.18 -9.37
C ILE A 216 -15.99 -11.06 -10.00
N SER A 217 -15.39 -9.88 -10.15
CA SER A 217 -15.97 -8.75 -10.88
C SER A 217 -14.94 -8.05 -11.77
N GLY A 218 -15.39 -7.22 -12.71
CA GLY A 218 -14.49 -6.40 -13.53
C GLY A 218 -13.74 -7.19 -14.61
N GLN A 219 -14.33 -8.23 -15.19
CA GLN A 219 -13.70 -9.09 -16.20
C GLN A 219 -14.47 -9.05 -17.54
N GLN A 220 -13.78 -8.86 -18.67
CA GLN A 220 -14.35 -9.05 -20.01
C GLN A 220 -14.07 -10.44 -20.56
N ASP A 221 -14.91 -10.81 -21.52
CA ASP A 221 -14.83 -12.04 -22.29
C ASP A 221 -15.05 -13.28 -21.44
N LYS A 222 -13.98 -13.95 -21.04
CA LYS A 222 -14.02 -15.30 -20.44
C LYS A 222 -12.93 -15.49 -19.41
N TYR A 223 -13.24 -16.26 -18.36
CA TYR A 223 -12.25 -16.76 -17.42
C TYR A 223 -12.45 -18.25 -17.14
N SER A 224 -11.46 -18.85 -16.48
CA SER A 224 -11.55 -20.18 -15.89
C SER A 224 -11.19 -20.12 -14.41
N LEU A 225 -11.99 -20.76 -13.57
CA LEU A 225 -11.80 -20.82 -12.12
C LEU A 225 -11.54 -22.27 -11.72
N PHE A 226 -10.47 -22.49 -10.97
CA PHE A 226 -10.09 -23.78 -10.42
C PHE A 226 -10.05 -23.69 -8.90
N LEU A 227 -10.93 -24.42 -8.22
CA LEU A 227 -10.97 -24.50 -6.76
C LEU A 227 -10.54 -25.89 -6.34
N ASN A 228 -9.73 -25.97 -5.28
CA ASN A 228 -9.28 -27.24 -4.75
C ASN A 228 -9.25 -27.23 -3.23
N LYS A 229 -9.81 -28.26 -2.61
CA LYS A 229 -9.73 -28.50 -1.18
C LYS A 229 -9.03 -29.82 -0.92
N ASN A 230 -8.01 -29.80 -0.07
CA ASN A 230 -7.31 -31.00 0.38
C ASN A 230 -7.71 -31.30 1.82
N VAL A 231 -8.45 -32.39 2.01
CA VAL A 231 -8.85 -32.88 3.34
C VAL A 231 -8.20 -34.24 3.54
N GLU A 232 -7.33 -34.37 4.54
CA GLU A 232 -6.70 -35.64 4.92
C GLU A 232 -5.94 -36.38 3.79
N GLY A 233 -5.45 -35.64 2.79
CA GLY A 233 -4.73 -36.19 1.64
C GLY A 233 -5.62 -36.56 0.45
N GLU A 234 -6.94 -36.43 0.58
CA GLU A 234 -7.87 -36.49 -0.53
C GLU A 234 -8.13 -35.08 -1.09
N SER A 235 -8.17 -35.00 -2.42
CA SER A 235 -8.27 -33.74 -3.14
C SER A 235 -9.63 -33.66 -3.82
N GLN A 236 -10.41 -32.63 -3.48
CA GLN A 236 -11.67 -32.30 -4.14
C GLN A 236 -11.44 -31.08 -5.02
N THR A 237 -11.99 -31.09 -6.23
CA THR A 237 -11.80 -30.00 -7.21
C THR A 237 -13.13 -29.51 -7.74
N PHE A 238 -13.23 -28.22 -8.02
CA PHE A 238 -14.26 -27.63 -8.86
C PHE A 238 -13.61 -26.83 -10.00
N ASN A 239 -14.13 -27.02 -11.22
CA ASN A 239 -13.64 -26.36 -12.43
C ASN A 239 -14.76 -25.58 -13.11
N ALA A 240 -14.63 -24.27 -13.22
CA ALA A 240 -15.43 -23.46 -14.13
C ALA A 240 -14.59 -23.11 -15.36
N THR A 241 -15.03 -23.45 -16.56
CA THR A 241 -14.22 -23.30 -17.79
C THR A 241 -14.92 -22.40 -18.79
N ASN A 242 -14.19 -21.41 -19.33
CA ASN A 242 -14.67 -20.49 -20.37
C ASN A 242 -15.96 -19.74 -19.98
N ILE A 243 -16.06 -19.34 -18.71
CA ILE A 243 -17.24 -18.65 -18.18
C ILE A 243 -17.28 -17.23 -18.73
N GLN A 244 -18.36 -16.89 -19.42
CA GLN A 244 -18.54 -15.59 -20.05
C GLN A 244 -18.89 -14.50 -19.02
N THR A 245 -18.28 -13.32 -19.12
CA THR A 245 -18.43 -12.19 -18.19
C THR A 245 -18.43 -10.84 -18.92
N THR A 246 -18.89 -9.78 -18.26
CA THR A 246 -18.88 -8.39 -18.74
C THR A 246 -18.16 -7.47 -17.74
N ASP A 247 -17.83 -6.24 -18.14
CA ASP A 247 -17.12 -5.24 -17.30
C ASP A 247 -17.74 -5.04 -15.93
N SER A 248 -19.07 -5.06 -15.86
CA SER A 248 -19.79 -4.81 -14.62
C SER A 248 -20.29 -6.09 -13.98
N ALA A 249 -20.24 -7.24 -14.66
CA ALA A 249 -20.79 -8.47 -14.13
C ALA A 249 -20.08 -8.89 -12.84
N ILE A 250 -20.86 -9.40 -11.89
CA ILE A 250 -20.38 -9.99 -10.63
C ILE A 250 -20.81 -11.45 -10.61
N HIS A 251 -19.84 -12.35 -10.54
CA HIS A 251 -20.08 -13.77 -10.38
C HIS A 251 -19.67 -14.21 -8.99
N GLU A 252 -20.61 -14.82 -8.26
CA GLU A 252 -20.36 -15.37 -6.93
C GLU A 252 -20.47 -16.89 -6.96
N TYR A 253 -19.41 -17.56 -6.52
CA TYR A 253 -19.33 -19.00 -6.35
C TYR A 253 -19.43 -19.33 -4.87
N ALA A 254 -20.30 -20.27 -4.51
CA ALA A 254 -20.37 -20.89 -3.19
C ALA A 254 -20.24 -22.41 -3.34
N VAL A 255 -19.20 -22.99 -2.72
CA VAL A 255 -18.88 -24.42 -2.82
C VAL A 255 -19.20 -25.15 -1.51
N ASP A 256 -20.16 -26.05 -1.58
CA ASP A 256 -20.47 -27.04 -0.55
C ASP A 256 -19.62 -28.31 -0.80
N TRP A 257 -18.42 -28.30 -0.22
CA TRP A 257 -17.45 -29.40 -0.35
C TRP A 257 -18.01 -30.75 0.12
N ASP A 258 -18.90 -30.77 1.13
CA ASP A 258 -19.50 -32.00 1.66
C ASP A 258 -20.48 -32.63 0.65
N LYS A 259 -21.12 -31.82 -0.20
CA LYS A 259 -21.94 -32.32 -1.31
C LYS A 259 -21.09 -32.79 -2.48
N LEU A 260 -20.02 -32.05 -2.82
CA LEU A 260 -19.10 -32.47 -3.87
C LEU A 260 -18.44 -33.82 -3.54
N ASP A 261 -18.09 -34.06 -2.28
CA ASP A 261 -17.57 -35.35 -1.80
C ASP A 261 -18.54 -36.52 -2.09
N LYS A 262 -19.84 -36.25 -1.94
CA LYS A 262 -20.93 -37.21 -2.23
C LYS A 262 -21.30 -37.28 -3.70
N HIS A 263 -20.55 -36.62 -4.59
CA HIS A 263 -20.82 -36.50 -6.01
C HIS A 263 -22.21 -35.88 -6.29
N GLU A 264 -22.66 -35.01 -5.39
CA GLU A 264 -23.89 -34.23 -5.54
C GLU A 264 -23.56 -32.84 -6.11
N LYS A 265 -24.58 -32.13 -6.58
CA LYS A 265 -24.42 -30.72 -7.00
C LYS A 265 -24.14 -29.84 -5.79
N GLY A 266 -22.86 -29.51 -5.60
CA GLY A 266 -22.36 -28.75 -4.46
C GLY A 266 -22.02 -27.30 -4.76
N VAL A 267 -22.06 -26.86 -6.03
CA VAL A 267 -21.68 -25.49 -6.39
C VAL A 267 -22.88 -24.67 -6.80
N GLU A 268 -23.06 -23.54 -6.11
CA GLU A 268 -24.00 -22.49 -6.49
C GLU A 268 -23.22 -21.32 -7.11
N VAL A 269 -23.65 -20.89 -8.30
CA VAL A 269 -23.10 -19.70 -8.96
C VAL A 269 -24.21 -18.67 -9.15
N LYS A 270 -24.06 -17.50 -8.56
CA LYS A 270 -24.94 -16.36 -8.78
C LYS A 270 -24.28 -15.38 -9.74
N VAL A 271 -25.06 -14.86 -10.68
CA VAL A 271 -24.58 -13.96 -11.73
C VAL A 271 -25.44 -12.71 -11.69
N ASP A 272 -24.78 -11.58 -11.44
CA ASP A 272 -25.26 -10.21 -11.61
C ASP A 272 -24.68 -9.75 -12.95
N GLU A 273 -25.48 -9.69 -14.02
CA GLU A 273 -24.97 -9.42 -15.37
C GLU A 273 -24.62 -7.94 -15.58
N GLU A 274 -25.27 -7.05 -14.83
CA GLU A 274 -25.16 -5.59 -14.96
C GLU A 274 -24.33 -4.91 -13.87
N GLY A 275 -23.98 -5.62 -12.80
CA GLY A 275 -23.23 -5.09 -11.66
C GLY A 275 -24.04 -4.17 -10.75
N ASP A 276 -25.36 -4.30 -10.72
CA ASP A 276 -26.25 -3.42 -9.95
C ASP A 276 -26.53 -3.96 -8.52
N GLY A 277 -25.96 -5.11 -8.19
CA GLY A 277 -26.11 -5.82 -6.93
C GLY A 277 -27.34 -6.73 -6.87
N VAL A 278 -28.04 -6.92 -7.99
CA VAL A 278 -29.13 -7.88 -8.16
C VAL A 278 -28.60 -9.07 -8.93
N PHE A 279 -28.97 -10.29 -8.53
CA PHE A 279 -28.58 -11.49 -9.28
C PHE A 279 -29.73 -11.92 -10.18
N GLU A 280 -29.51 -11.85 -11.50
CA GLU A 280 -30.49 -12.23 -12.51
C GLU A 280 -30.57 -13.76 -12.61
N LYS A 281 -29.50 -14.45 -12.20
CA LYS A 281 -29.31 -15.86 -12.48
C LYS A 281 -28.61 -16.60 -11.36
N THR A 282 -29.09 -17.82 -11.11
CA THR A 282 -28.47 -18.77 -10.20
C THR A 282 -28.32 -20.11 -10.90
N ILE A 283 -27.12 -20.67 -10.88
CA ILE A 283 -26.73 -21.92 -11.52
C ILE A 283 -26.31 -22.89 -10.44
N ILE A 284 -26.81 -24.12 -10.50
CA ILE A 284 -26.42 -25.19 -9.59
C ILE A 284 -25.67 -26.27 -10.38
N SER A 285 -24.40 -26.43 -10.09
CA SER A 285 -23.44 -27.30 -10.78
C SER A 285 -22.80 -28.31 -9.79
N ASP A 286 -22.23 -29.38 -10.34
CA ASP A 286 -21.42 -30.34 -9.62
C ASP A 286 -19.94 -29.86 -9.56
N ASN A 287 -18.98 -30.74 -9.81
CA ASN A 287 -17.56 -30.41 -9.78
C ASN A 287 -17.08 -29.76 -11.10
N GLU A 288 -17.94 -29.61 -12.10
CA GLU A 288 -17.63 -28.95 -13.36
C GLU A 288 -18.75 -27.99 -13.80
N LEU A 289 -18.37 -26.77 -14.18
CA LEU A 289 -19.25 -25.80 -14.83
C LEU A 289 -18.67 -25.42 -16.19
N THR A 290 -19.32 -25.86 -17.26
CA THR A 290 -18.88 -25.54 -18.63
C THR A 290 -19.55 -24.28 -19.18
N GLU A 291 -18.99 -23.73 -20.27
CA GLU A 291 -19.62 -22.63 -21.01
C GLU A 291 -21.05 -22.99 -21.47
N GLU A 292 -21.30 -24.24 -21.88
CA GLU A 292 -22.63 -24.69 -22.27
C GLU A 292 -23.61 -24.69 -21.10
N GLU A 293 -23.21 -25.14 -19.92
CA GLU A 293 -24.06 -25.11 -18.72
C GLU A 293 -24.33 -23.68 -18.24
N PHE A 294 -23.28 -22.86 -18.32
CA PHE A 294 -23.37 -21.45 -18.02
C PHE A 294 -24.34 -20.76 -18.99
N THR A 295 -24.28 -21.01 -20.29
CA THR A 295 -25.18 -20.36 -21.27
C THR A 295 -26.57 -21.00 -21.33
N ALA A 296 -26.72 -22.30 -21.13
CA ALA A 296 -28.00 -23.02 -21.22
C ALA A 296 -29.00 -22.59 -20.13
N SER A 297 -28.50 -22.18 -18.97
CA SER A 297 -29.34 -21.60 -17.90
C SER A 297 -29.97 -20.25 -18.31
N VAL A 298 -29.40 -19.54 -19.29
CA VAL A 298 -29.97 -18.31 -19.88
C VAL A 298 -31.15 -18.63 -20.82
N ALA A 299 -31.13 -19.79 -21.48
CA ALA A 299 -32.13 -20.17 -22.48
C ALA A 299 -33.44 -20.74 -21.88
N GLN A 300 -33.42 -21.22 -20.63
CA GLN A 300 -34.63 -21.78 -19.99
C GLN A 300 -35.59 -20.72 -19.43
N GLN A 301 -35.16 -19.47 -19.28
CA GLN A 301 -36.08 -18.36 -18.94
C GLN A 301 -36.70 -17.68 -20.17
N SER A 302 -36.11 -17.82 -21.37
CA SER A 302 -36.52 -17.06 -22.57
C SER A 302 -37.40 -17.82 -23.58
N ASN A 303 -37.54 -19.15 -23.47
CA ASN A 303 -38.27 -19.98 -24.46
C ASN A 303 -39.57 -20.66 -23.95
N SER A 304 -40.35 -19.97 -23.11
CA SER A 304 -41.73 -20.32 -22.76
C SER A 304 -42.77 -19.52 -23.58
N SER A 305 -42.57 -19.38 -24.90
CA SER A 305 -43.52 -18.72 -25.81
C SER A 305 -44.08 -19.73 -26.80
N GLY A 306 -45.08 -20.51 -26.35
CA GLY A 306 -45.71 -21.53 -27.19
C GLY A 306 -46.92 -22.22 -26.58
N GLY A 307 -47.79 -21.49 -25.89
CA GLY A 307 -49.07 -22.03 -25.42
C GLY A 307 -49.85 -20.98 -24.64
N SER A 308 -51.07 -20.67 -25.11
CA SER A 308 -52.05 -19.85 -24.40
C SER A 308 -52.46 -20.51 -23.08
N GLY A 309 -51.59 -20.40 -22.07
CA GLY A 309 -51.88 -20.59 -20.66
C GLY A 309 -51.64 -19.25 -19.99
N VAL A 310 -52.63 -18.78 -19.24
CA VAL A 310 -52.56 -17.55 -18.44
C VAL A 310 -51.24 -17.52 -17.67
N ILE A 311 -50.36 -16.59 -18.03
CA ILE A 311 -49.12 -16.32 -17.28
C ILE A 311 -49.59 -15.72 -15.95
N HIS A 312 -49.68 -16.56 -14.93
CA HIS A 312 -49.61 -16.06 -13.58
C HIS A 312 -48.19 -15.53 -13.42
N ASN A 313 -48.00 -14.22 -13.55
CA ASN A 313 -46.82 -13.55 -13.00
C ASN A 313 -46.69 -14.07 -11.57
N ALA A 314 -45.67 -14.90 -11.31
CA ALA A 314 -45.37 -15.29 -9.96
C ALA A 314 -45.20 -13.98 -9.17
N PRO A 315 -46.01 -13.74 -8.13
CA PRO A 315 -45.90 -12.50 -7.38
C PRO A 315 -44.47 -12.40 -6.86
N LEU A 316 -43.86 -11.22 -7.02
CA LEU A 316 -42.56 -10.91 -6.42
C LEU A 316 -42.56 -11.40 -4.97
N PRO A 317 -41.48 -12.06 -4.51
CA PRO A 317 -41.41 -12.55 -3.15
C PRO A 317 -41.65 -11.39 -2.19
N THR A 318 -42.58 -11.57 -1.25
CA THR A 318 -42.95 -10.51 -0.31
C THR A 318 -41.90 -10.29 0.77
N THR A 319 -40.97 -11.25 0.93
CA THR A 319 -39.97 -11.29 1.97
C THR A 319 -38.61 -11.61 1.35
N ILE A 320 -37.60 -10.80 1.64
CA ILE A 320 -36.21 -10.99 1.22
C ILE A 320 -35.36 -11.38 2.44
N ASN A 321 -34.47 -12.35 2.28
CA ASN A 321 -33.49 -12.71 3.31
C ASN A 321 -32.10 -12.75 2.68
N SER A 322 -31.13 -12.07 3.29
CA SER A 322 -29.73 -12.08 2.87
C SER A 322 -28.81 -12.37 4.05
N ILE A 323 -27.76 -13.16 3.84
CA ILE A 323 -26.77 -13.53 4.84
C ILE A 323 -25.37 -13.31 4.25
N ASN A 324 -24.57 -12.43 4.85
CA ASN A 324 -23.22 -12.02 4.44
C ASN A 324 -23.11 -11.32 3.08
N TYR A 325 -24.25 -10.90 2.51
CA TYR A 325 -24.32 -10.18 1.23
C TYR A 325 -25.23 -8.97 1.33
N PRO A 326 -25.02 -7.93 0.51
CA PRO A 326 -25.95 -6.80 0.46
C PRO A 326 -27.39 -7.28 0.22
N MET A 327 -28.37 -6.59 0.82
CA MET A 327 -29.78 -6.91 0.64
C MET A 327 -30.44 -5.85 -0.24
N LEU A 328 -30.88 -6.26 -1.42
CA LEU A 328 -31.74 -5.44 -2.27
C LEU A 328 -33.20 -5.55 -1.82
N LEU A 329 -33.84 -4.41 -1.55
CA LEU A 329 -35.21 -4.35 -1.06
C LEU A 329 -36.05 -3.36 -1.87
N ALA A 330 -37.19 -3.82 -2.41
CA ALA A 330 -38.21 -2.94 -2.97
C ALA A 330 -39.22 -2.47 -1.91
N ALA A 331 -39.88 -1.34 -2.15
CA ALA A 331 -40.86 -0.75 -1.22
C ALA A 331 -42.03 -1.70 -0.85
N SER A 332 -42.38 -2.64 -1.74
CA SER A 332 -43.45 -3.62 -1.54
C SER A 332 -43.05 -4.84 -0.71
N GLN A 333 -41.77 -4.97 -0.35
CA GLN A 333 -41.19 -6.13 0.31
C GLN A 333 -40.78 -5.78 1.75
N GLU A 334 -40.76 -6.79 2.62
CA GLU A 334 -40.01 -6.76 3.87
C GLU A 334 -38.70 -7.55 3.71
N GLY A 335 -37.69 -7.23 4.52
CA GLY A 335 -36.35 -7.79 4.36
C GLY A 335 -35.64 -8.06 5.67
N THR A 336 -34.83 -9.12 5.70
CA THR A 336 -33.85 -9.37 6.76
C THR A 336 -32.46 -9.55 6.16
N LEU A 337 -31.52 -8.72 6.60
CA LEU A 337 -30.10 -8.79 6.28
C LEU A 337 -29.33 -9.25 7.52
N THR A 338 -28.46 -10.25 7.40
CA THR A 338 -27.56 -10.70 8.48
C THR A 338 -26.13 -10.74 8.00
N TYR A 339 -25.19 -10.12 8.71
CA TYR A 339 -23.76 -10.31 8.49
C TYR A 339 -23.13 -10.99 9.71
N ASN A 340 -22.42 -12.08 9.48
CA ASN A 340 -21.68 -12.86 10.48
C ASN A 340 -20.19 -12.57 10.31
N PHE A 341 -19.69 -11.63 11.11
CA PHE A 341 -18.26 -11.36 11.21
C PHE A 341 -17.64 -12.26 12.28
N LYS A 342 -16.33 -12.52 12.18
CA LYS A 342 -15.59 -13.29 13.20
C LYS A 342 -15.77 -12.74 14.62
N GLN A 343 -15.97 -11.43 14.75
CA GLN A 343 -16.04 -10.71 16.01
C GLN A 343 -17.43 -10.15 16.35
N ALA A 344 -18.46 -10.36 15.54
CA ALA A 344 -19.84 -9.93 15.83
C ALA A 344 -20.82 -10.46 14.77
N THR A 345 -22.10 -10.55 15.11
CA THR A 345 -23.17 -10.71 14.12
C THR A 345 -24.06 -9.47 14.13
N VAL A 346 -24.40 -8.93 12.96
CA VAL A 346 -25.34 -7.82 12.83
C VAL A 346 -26.51 -8.25 11.98
N LYS A 347 -27.73 -8.06 12.49
CA LYS A 347 -28.98 -8.33 11.77
C LYS A 347 -29.78 -7.05 11.64
N LEU A 348 -30.18 -6.70 10.42
CA LEU A 348 -31.09 -5.62 10.10
C LEU A 348 -32.40 -6.20 9.57
N SER A 349 -33.53 -5.77 10.12
CA SER A 349 -34.86 -6.10 9.65
C SER A 349 -35.58 -4.83 9.21
N ALA A 350 -35.93 -4.78 7.92
CA ALA A 350 -36.64 -3.68 7.29
C ALA A 350 -38.10 -4.11 7.03
N PRO A 351 -39.10 -3.45 7.65
CA PRO A 351 -40.49 -3.77 7.38
C PRO A 351 -40.90 -3.30 5.99
N LYS A 352 -42.05 -3.81 5.51
CA LYS A 352 -42.67 -3.34 4.27
C LYS A 352 -42.86 -1.82 4.30
N GLU A 353 -42.64 -1.17 3.15
CA GLU A 353 -42.70 0.29 2.95
C GLU A 353 -41.63 1.09 3.71
N ALA A 354 -40.62 0.44 4.31
CA ALA A 354 -39.50 1.16 4.94
C ALA A 354 -38.71 2.02 3.93
N VAL A 355 -38.62 1.55 2.69
CA VAL A 355 -37.98 2.25 1.57
C VAL A 355 -39.02 2.75 0.58
N LYS A 356 -38.72 3.85 -0.11
CA LYS A 356 -39.60 4.43 -1.14
C LYS A 356 -39.34 3.83 -2.52
N ASP A 357 -38.07 3.69 -2.84
CA ASP A 357 -37.56 3.14 -4.09
C ASP A 357 -36.70 1.90 -3.76
N GLN A 358 -36.36 1.10 -4.77
CA GLN A 358 -35.49 -0.05 -4.59
C GLN A 358 -34.15 0.39 -4.00
N THR A 359 -33.76 -0.26 -2.90
CA THR A 359 -32.66 0.16 -2.03
C THR A 359 -31.82 -1.04 -1.65
N THR A 360 -30.50 -0.93 -1.84
CA THR A 360 -29.51 -1.93 -1.43
C THR A 360 -28.96 -1.58 -0.05
N PHE A 361 -29.06 -2.49 0.91
CA PHE A 361 -28.50 -2.37 2.25
C PHE A 361 -27.21 -3.15 2.37
N ASN A 362 -26.21 -2.59 3.06
CA ASN A 362 -24.95 -3.27 3.34
C ASN A 362 -24.48 -2.97 4.77
N ILE A 363 -23.71 -3.91 5.35
CA ILE A 363 -23.16 -3.79 6.71
C ILE A 363 -21.66 -4.07 6.65
N SER A 364 -20.86 -3.20 7.27
CA SER A 364 -19.44 -3.46 7.51
C SER A 364 -19.06 -3.11 8.95
N ILE A 365 -17.91 -3.61 9.39
CA ILE A 365 -17.33 -3.29 10.70
C ILE A 365 -15.97 -2.64 10.48
N SER A 366 -15.70 -1.56 11.21
CA SER A 366 -14.39 -0.91 11.24
C SER A 366 -13.90 -0.70 12.67
N ALA A 367 -12.60 -0.47 12.81
CA ALA A 367 -12.05 0.10 14.04
C ALA A 367 -12.55 1.55 14.22
N ILE A 368 -12.44 2.07 15.45
CA ILE A 368 -12.67 3.48 15.72
C ILE A 368 -11.59 4.32 15.04
N ASN A 369 -11.99 5.34 14.28
CA ASN A 369 -11.04 6.29 13.68
C ASN A 369 -10.84 7.52 14.58
N ALA A 370 -9.85 8.36 14.23
CA ALA A 370 -9.52 9.57 15.00
C ALA A 370 -10.74 10.51 15.19
N ASN A 371 -11.60 10.61 14.18
CA ASN A 371 -12.80 11.45 14.21
C ASN A 371 -13.98 10.82 14.94
N GLN A 372 -13.82 9.62 15.50
CA GLN A 372 -14.84 8.90 16.25
C GLN A 372 -14.39 8.59 17.68
N LYS A 373 -13.14 8.90 18.02
CA LYS A 373 -12.51 8.65 19.32
C LYS A 373 -13.23 9.40 20.45
N LEU A 374 -13.75 8.64 21.41
CA LEU A 374 -14.49 9.19 22.55
C LEU A 374 -13.61 10.09 23.42
N ASP A 375 -14.22 11.12 24.03
CA ASP A 375 -13.56 11.94 25.04
C ASP A 375 -13.20 11.11 26.29
N ASN A 376 -11.89 10.97 26.53
CA ASN A 376 -11.33 10.24 27.66
C ASN A 376 -11.78 10.77 29.04
N THR A 377 -12.29 12.00 29.12
CA THR A 377 -12.75 12.60 30.39
C THR A 377 -14.12 12.10 30.83
N THR A 378 -14.90 11.51 29.94
CA THR A 378 -16.27 11.03 30.22
C THR A 378 -16.31 9.66 30.92
N GLY A 379 -15.18 8.94 30.92
CA GLY A 379 -15.12 7.55 31.35
C GLY A 379 -15.90 6.59 30.44
N ALA A 380 -16.33 7.06 29.25
CA ALA A 380 -17.02 6.24 28.27
C ALA A 380 -16.04 5.40 27.44
N PHE A 381 -16.46 4.21 27.03
CA PHE A 381 -15.66 3.35 26.15
C PHE A 381 -16.57 2.48 25.27
N ILE A 382 -16.09 2.15 24.07
CA ILE A 382 -16.79 1.29 23.11
C ILE A 382 -16.58 -0.18 23.47
N ILE A 383 -17.67 -0.94 23.54
CA ILE A 383 -17.61 -2.39 23.75
C ILE A 383 -17.11 -3.07 22.48
N GLY A 384 -16.03 -3.84 22.61
CA GLY A 384 -15.40 -4.57 21.51
C GLY A 384 -14.49 -3.72 20.60
N ASP A 385 -14.41 -2.41 20.82
CA ASP A 385 -13.65 -1.47 19.98
C ASP A 385 -14.03 -1.60 18.50
N LYS A 386 -15.34 -1.61 18.22
CA LYS A 386 -15.92 -1.77 16.88
C LYS A 386 -16.98 -0.73 16.60
N VAL A 387 -16.96 -0.26 15.35
CA VAL A 387 -17.99 0.60 14.77
C VAL A 387 -18.71 -0.19 13.67
N PHE A 388 -20.03 -0.22 13.75
CA PHE A 388 -20.91 -0.93 12.82
C PHE A 388 -21.44 0.06 11.80
N ASN A 389 -20.89 0.04 10.59
CA ASN A 389 -21.30 0.91 9.50
C ASN A 389 -22.43 0.24 8.75
N ILE A 390 -23.64 0.77 8.87
CA ILE A 390 -24.79 0.28 8.14
C ILE A 390 -25.15 1.34 7.13
N ASN A 391 -25.09 1.00 5.85
CA ASN A 391 -25.34 1.93 4.77
C ASN A 391 -26.41 1.39 3.81
N ALA A 392 -27.03 2.30 3.08
CA ALA A 392 -27.98 1.96 2.06
C ALA A 392 -27.82 2.89 0.86
N LYS A 393 -28.09 2.35 -0.34
CA LYS A 393 -28.04 3.09 -1.59
C LYS A 393 -29.24 2.81 -2.47
N ASP A 394 -29.69 3.81 -3.22
CA ASP A 394 -30.73 3.61 -4.25
C ASP A 394 -30.14 2.98 -5.53
N ILE A 395 -31.00 2.65 -6.49
CA ILE A 395 -30.61 2.12 -7.82
C ILE A 395 -29.72 3.06 -8.65
N LYS A 396 -29.54 4.31 -8.23
CA LYS A 396 -28.64 5.29 -8.86
C LYS A 396 -27.35 5.46 -8.05
N ASN A 397 -27.09 4.56 -7.10
CA ASN A 397 -25.93 4.57 -6.21
C ASN A 397 -25.88 5.80 -5.28
N ASN A 398 -26.99 6.53 -5.08
CA ASN A 398 -27.06 7.62 -4.11
C ASN A 398 -27.25 7.06 -2.70
N VAL A 399 -26.63 7.69 -1.72
CA VAL A 399 -26.78 7.31 -0.31
C VAL A 399 -28.21 7.59 0.19
N VAL A 400 -28.82 6.59 0.83
CA VAL A 400 -30.13 6.66 1.46
C VAL A 400 -29.97 6.58 2.97
N ASN A 401 -30.07 7.72 3.65
CA ASN A 401 -29.88 7.80 5.10
C ASN A 401 -31.17 7.81 5.91
N ASN A 402 -32.35 7.99 5.30
CA ASN A 402 -33.63 8.12 6.00
C ASN A 402 -34.67 7.16 5.43
N PHE A 403 -35.49 6.59 6.32
CA PHE A 403 -36.46 5.54 6.02
C PHE A 403 -37.86 5.93 6.49
N ASN A 404 -38.89 5.46 5.79
CA ASN A 404 -40.29 5.78 6.09
C ASN A 404 -40.82 5.05 7.33
N LYS A 405 -40.13 3.98 7.75
CA LYS A 405 -40.44 3.13 8.90
C LYS A 405 -39.15 2.84 9.66
N ASP A 406 -39.31 2.56 10.95
CA ASP A 406 -38.18 2.14 11.77
C ASP A 406 -37.67 0.77 11.29
N LEU A 407 -36.36 0.69 11.13
CA LEU A 407 -35.60 -0.52 10.92
C LEU A 407 -35.24 -1.09 12.30
N THR A 408 -35.32 -2.40 12.46
CA THR A 408 -34.87 -3.07 13.69
C THR A 408 -33.48 -3.64 13.47
N ILE A 409 -32.52 -3.25 14.31
CA ILE A 409 -31.15 -3.73 14.24
C ILE A 409 -30.83 -4.53 15.50
N THR A 410 -30.19 -5.68 15.34
CA THR A 410 -29.65 -6.53 16.40
C THR A 410 -28.15 -6.67 16.20
N ILE A 411 -27.36 -6.29 17.20
CA ILE A 411 -25.92 -6.52 17.25
C ILE A 411 -25.65 -7.59 18.30
N THR A 412 -25.01 -8.68 17.90
CA THR A 412 -24.53 -9.75 18.78
C THR A 412 -23.02 -9.64 18.90
N LEU A 413 -22.52 -9.47 20.13
CA LEU A 413 -21.09 -9.37 20.41
C LEU A 413 -20.54 -10.71 20.97
N PRO A 414 -19.22 -10.98 20.89
CA PRO A 414 -18.62 -12.17 21.47
C PRO A 414 -18.71 -12.15 23.00
N GLU A 415 -18.62 -10.96 23.58
CA GLU A 415 -18.70 -10.71 25.01
C GLU A 415 -19.44 -9.40 25.27
N MET A 416 -20.33 -9.42 26.26
CA MET A 416 -21.01 -8.25 26.80
C MET A 416 -20.83 -8.23 28.32
N PRO A 417 -20.63 -7.07 28.95
CA PRO A 417 -20.58 -6.97 30.41
C PRO A 417 -21.84 -7.56 31.06
N ALA A 418 -21.66 -8.25 32.20
CA ALA A 418 -22.79 -8.79 32.95
C ALA A 418 -23.73 -7.69 33.48
N ASP A 419 -23.18 -6.51 33.79
CA ASP A 419 -23.96 -5.32 34.10
C ASP A 419 -24.11 -4.46 32.83
N VAL A 420 -25.33 -4.42 32.29
CA VAL A 420 -25.67 -3.67 31.08
C VAL A 420 -26.32 -2.32 31.39
N SER A 421 -26.45 -1.93 32.66
CA SER A 421 -27.19 -0.74 33.08
C SER A 421 -26.59 0.57 32.58
N SER A 422 -25.28 0.58 32.29
CA SER A 422 -24.57 1.75 31.76
C SER A 422 -24.35 1.69 30.24
N LEU A 423 -24.80 0.62 29.57
CA LEU A 423 -24.67 0.47 28.12
C LEU A 423 -25.75 1.25 27.38
N GLY A 424 -25.36 1.79 26.23
CA GLY A 424 -26.25 2.38 25.24
C GLY A 424 -25.77 2.05 23.83
N VAL A 425 -26.71 2.04 22.88
CA VAL A 425 -26.36 2.05 21.44
C VAL A 425 -26.31 3.50 21.03
N TYR A 426 -25.23 3.92 20.38
CA TYR A 426 -25.06 5.28 19.90
C TYR A 426 -24.89 5.27 18.39
N TRP A 427 -25.42 6.30 17.74
CA TRP A 427 -25.15 6.58 16.33
C TRP A 427 -24.21 7.78 16.23
N PHE A 428 -23.32 7.77 15.24
CA PHE A 428 -22.38 8.87 15.03
C PHE A 428 -23.02 9.97 14.19
N ASN A 429 -23.10 11.18 14.75
CA ASN A 429 -23.56 12.37 14.06
C ASN A 429 -22.37 13.10 13.43
N ASN A 430 -22.21 12.93 12.11
CA ASN A 430 -21.12 13.55 11.35
C ASN A 430 -21.18 15.09 11.33
N SER A 431 -22.36 15.70 11.49
CA SER A 431 -22.50 17.17 11.43
C SER A 431 -22.01 17.85 12.70
N ASP A 432 -22.22 17.20 13.84
CA ASP A 432 -21.86 17.72 15.16
C ASP A 432 -20.64 17.02 15.76
N SER A 433 -20.04 16.07 15.02
CA SER A 433 -18.91 15.23 15.46
C SER A 433 -19.12 14.66 16.87
N GLN A 434 -20.23 13.96 17.09
CA GLN A 434 -20.58 13.39 18.40
C GLN A 434 -21.34 12.07 18.28
N TRP A 435 -21.20 11.22 19.29
CA TRP A 435 -22.02 10.02 19.46
C TRP A 435 -23.33 10.37 20.16
N VAL A 436 -24.46 10.00 19.59
CA VAL A 436 -25.79 10.32 20.12
C VAL A 436 -26.53 9.03 20.49
N LEU A 437 -27.09 8.99 21.69
CA LEU A 437 -27.79 7.81 22.21
C LEU A 437 -29.03 7.47 21.36
N VAL A 438 -29.16 6.21 20.96
CA VAL A 438 -30.38 5.66 20.39
C VAL A 438 -31.36 5.33 21.52
N PRO A 439 -32.50 6.03 21.63
CA PRO A 439 -33.45 5.78 22.72
C PRO A 439 -34.12 4.41 22.57
N GLY A 440 -34.36 3.74 23.69
CA GLY A 440 -35.10 2.47 23.72
C GLY A 440 -34.31 1.24 23.29
N ALA A 441 -33.00 1.35 23.10
CA ALA A 441 -32.14 0.17 22.94
C ALA A 441 -32.26 -0.77 24.14
N THR A 442 -32.30 -2.07 23.89
CA THR A 442 -32.40 -3.13 24.90
C THR A 442 -31.19 -4.04 24.81
N PHE A 443 -30.75 -4.57 25.95
CA PHE A 443 -29.55 -5.38 26.07
C PHE A 443 -29.86 -6.71 26.76
N ASP A 444 -29.32 -7.79 26.22
CA ASP A 444 -29.37 -9.12 26.80
C ASP A 444 -27.95 -9.63 27.00
N SER A 445 -27.47 -9.59 28.24
CA SER A 445 -26.12 -10.04 28.61
C SER A 445 -25.95 -11.55 28.59
N VAL A 446 -27.04 -12.33 28.49
CA VAL A 446 -26.98 -13.80 28.37
C VAL A 446 -26.71 -14.19 26.93
N ASN A 447 -27.34 -13.50 25.99
CA ASN A 447 -27.17 -13.73 24.56
C ASN A 447 -26.17 -12.76 23.89
N ASN A 448 -25.56 -11.85 24.67
CA ASN A 448 -24.68 -10.77 24.22
C ASN A 448 -25.28 -9.90 23.10
N THR A 449 -26.60 -9.62 23.16
CA THR A 449 -27.29 -8.88 22.11
C THR A 449 -27.69 -7.47 22.54
N ALA A 450 -27.59 -6.54 21.60
CA ALA A 450 -28.17 -5.21 21.67
C ALA A 450 -29.21 -5.06 20.55
N ILE A 451 -30.46 -4.74 20.89
CA ILE A 451 -31.57 -4.59 19.94
C ILE A 451 -32.11 -3.16 20.02
N PHE A 452 -32.23 -2.49 18.87
CA PHE A 452 -32.70 -1.11 18.79
C PHE A 452 -33.44 -0.84 17.47
N SER A 453 -34.17 0.27 17.43
CA SER A 453 -34.95 0.68 16.26
C SER A 453 -34.62 2.12 15.85
N VAL A 454 -34.38 2.33 14.56
CA VAL A 454 -34.02 3.64 13.98
C VAL A 454 -34.63 3.78 12.59
N ASN A 455 -34.97 5.01 12.20
CA ASN A 455 -35.43 5.34 10.85
C ASN A 455 -34.33 6.00 10.00
N HIS A 456 -33.07 5.89 10.43
CA HIS A 456 -31.92 6.40 9.72
C HIS A 456 -30.73 5.46 9.88
N LEU A 457 -29.80 5.52 8.93
CA LEU A 457 -28.60 4.67 8.93
C LEU A 457 -27.33 5.52 8.91
N THR A 458 -26.39 5.19 9.79
CA THR A 458 -25.05 5.79 9.89
C THR A 458 -24.07 4.73 10.43
N ALA A 459 -23.03 5.17 11.14
CA ALA A 459 -22.21 4.34 12.00
C ALA A 459 -22.85 4.19 13.39
N PHE A 460 -22.89 2.96 13.91
CA PHE A 460 -23.39 2.64 15.24
C PHE A 460 -22.30 2.01 16.12
N ALA A 461 -22.40 2.20 17.43
CA ALA A 461 -21.53 1.54 18.39
C ALA A 461 -22.29 1.19 19.68
N VAL A 462 -21.88 0.10 20.35
CA VAL A 462 -22.31 -0.19 21.72
C VAL A 462 -21.31 0.46 22.65
N ILE A 463 -21.76 1.44 23.44
CA ILE A 463 -20.89 2.27 24.29
C ILE A 463 -21.34 2.15 25.73
N ASN A 464 -20.41 1.94 26.64
CA ASN A 464 -20.63 2.24 28.05
C ASN A 464 -20.60 3.76 28.21
N GLY A 465 -21.77 4.40 28.17
CA GLY A 465 -21.87 5.86 28.12
C GLY A 465 -22.18 6.51 29.47
N ASN A 466 -22.20 5.76 30.57
CA ASN A 466 -22.48 6.28 31.92
C ASN A 466 -23.77 7.13 32.01
N GLY A 467 -24.78 6.80 31.20
CA GLY A 467 -26.07 7.52 31.16
C GLY A 467 -26.07 8.85 30.39
N GLN A 468 -24.99 9.18 29.67
CA GLN A 468 -24.94 10.37 28.82
C GLN A 468 -25.81 10.18 27.56
N THR A 469 -26.53 11.22 27.16
CA THR A 469 -27.34 11.20 25.92
C THR A 469 -26.51 11.55 24.67
N THR A 470 -25.36 12.20 24.87
CA THR A 470 -24.41 12.60 23.84
C THR A 470 -23.00 12.48 24.40
N ILE A 471 -22.07 11.94 23.62
CA ILE A 471 -20.65 11.79 24.00
C ILE A 471 -19.82 12.50 22.93
N GLY A 472 -19.08 13.53 23.35
CA GLY A 472 -18.18 14.28 22.49
C GLY A 472 -16.93 13.47 22.14
N LEU A 473 -16.19 13.97 21.15
CA LEU A 473 -14.90 13.41 20.79
C LEU A 473 -13.80 13.91 21.71
N SER A 474 -12.74 13.13 21.86
CA SER A 474 -11.50 13.59 22.44
C SER A 474 -10.99 14.75 21.59
N GLU A 475 -10.94 15.97 22.15
CA GLU A 475 -10.12 17.05 21.62
C GLU A 475 -8.66 16.60 21.73
N GLU A 476 -8.13 15.94 20.70
CA GLU A 476 -6.69 16.01 20.48
C GLU A 476 -6.36 17.48 20.21
N PRO A 477 -5.26 18.01 20.79
CA PRO A 477 -4.94 19.42 20.67
C PRO A 477 -4.89 19.79 19.19
N GLU A 478 -5.82 20.64 18.75
CA GLU A 478 -5.86 21.14 17.38
C GLU A 478 -4.48 21.73 17.04
N ILE A 479 -3.73 21.01 16.20
CA ILE A 479 -2.55 21.57 15.57
C ILE A 479 -3.07 22.58 14.55
N GLU A 480 -2.92 23.86 14.85
CA GLU A 480 -3.28 24.96 13.97
C GLU A 480 -2.49 24.85 12.65
N ILE A 481 -3.11 24.31 11.60
CA ILE A 481 -2.54 24.25 10.23
C ILE A 481 -2.67 25.66 9.63
N ILE A 482 -1.57 26.40 9.60
CA ILE A 482 -1.55 27.75 9.03
C ILE A 482 -1.33 27.64 7.51
N LYS A 483 -2.44 27.57 6.75
CA LYS A 483 -2.59 27.76 5.29
C LYS A 483 -1.85 26.78 4.36
N GLU A 484 -2.65 26.18 3.48
CA GLU A 484 -2.24 25.48 2.26
C GLU A 484 -2.09 26.49 1.09
N VAL A 485 -0.88 26.70 0.60
CA VAL A 485 -0.63 27.38 -0.69
C VAL A 485 0.49 26.63 -1.42
N LEU A 486 0.15 26.02 -2.56
CA LEU A 486 1.03 25.33 -3.52
C LEU A 486 1.92 24.20 -2.94
N GLY A 487 1.29 23.16 -2.40
CA GLY A 487 1.91 21.83 -2.27
C GLY A 487 3.04 21.69 -1.24
N LYS A 488 3.09 22.55 -0.21
CA LYS A 488 4.05 22.44 0.91
C LYS A 488 3.31 22.57 2.24
N GLN A 489 3.39 21.54 3.08
CA GLN A 489 2.68 21.50 4.37
C GLN A 489 3.48 22.25 5.45
N LYS A 490 2.90 23.31 6.02
CA LYS A 490 3.46 24.00 7.21
C LYS A 490 2.67 23.61 8.46
N TYR A 491 3.41 23.31 9.52
CA TYR A 491 2.94 22.85 10.83
C TYR A 491 3.06 23.97 11.87
N GLY A 492 2.15 23.98 12.83
CA GLY A 492 2.08 25.00 13.88
C GLY A 492 3.22 24.93 14.90
N ASN A 493 3.36 25.98 15.71
CA ASN A 493 4.32 26.01 16.83
C ASN A 493 4.03 24.90 17.84
N GLY A 494 5.09 24.26 18.35
CA GLY A 494 5.02 23.17 19.32
C GLY A 494 5.04 21.78 18.70
N VAL A 495 4.78 21.65 17.39
CA VAL A 495 4.75 20.36 16.71
C VAL A 495 6.15 19.76 16.62
N LEU A 496 6.24 18.45 16.92
CA LEU A 496 7.47 17.67 16.73
C LEU A 496 7.47 17.02 15.34
N LEU A 497 8.51 17.30 14.56
CA LEU A 497 8.70 16.75 13.22
C LEU A 497 9.93 15.86 13.18
N ARG A 498 9.84 14.70 12.55
CA ARG A 498 10.95 13.79 12.30
C ARG A 498 11.21 13.69 10.80
N SER A 499 12.41 14.12 10.39
CA SER A 499 12.85 14.04 9.00
C SER A 499 13.22 12.62 8.59
N GLN A 500 13.46 12.39 7.30
CA GLN A 500 13.85 11.08 6.78
C GLN A 500 15.16 10.56 7.39
N ASN A 501 16.09 11.47 7.73
CA ASN A 501 17.33 11.15 8.44
C ASN A 501 17.17 10.96 9.97
N LYS A 502 15.93 10.85 10.47
CA LYS A 502 15.55 10.59 11.87
C LYS A 502 15.94 11.67 12.87
N ARG A 503 16.26 12.87 12.40
CA ARG A 503 16.39 14.05 13.27
C ARG A 503 15.02 14.54 13.68
N ILE A 504 14.88 14.90 14.96
CA ILE A 504 13.64 15.43 15.52
C ILE A 504 13.80 16.94 15.66
N TYR A 505 12.80 17.68 15.23
CA TYR A 505 12.71 19.13 15.34
C TYR A 505 11.43 19.49 16.09
N VAL A 506 11.46 20.62 16.79
CA VAL A 506 10.25 21.29 17.28
C VAL A 506 10.06 22.58 16.52
N VAL A 507 8.85 22.83 16.02
CA VAL A 507 8.51 24.12 15.41
C VAL A 507 8.38 25.16 16.53
N LYS A 508 9.18 26.23 16.51
CA LYS A 508 9.03 27.37 17.43
C LYS A 508 9.09 28.66 16.64
N ASN A 509 8.08 29.50 16.83
CA ASN A 509 7.92 30.77 16.11
C ASN A 509 8.06 30.61 14.58
N GLY A 510 7.49 29.54 14.02
CA GLY A 510 7.56 29.24 12.59
C GLY A 510 8.94 28.78 12.10
N MET A 511 9.86 28.39 12.99
CA MET A 511 11.18 27.86 12.66
C MET A 511 11.42 26.48 13.27
N LEU A 512 12.13 25.61 12.57
CA LEU A 512 12.53 24.31 13.11
C LEU A 512 13.73 24.45 14.04
N ASN A 513 13.56 23.98 15.27
CA ASN A 513 14.62 23.87 16.26
C ASN A 513 14.97 22.40 16.42
N TYR A 514 16.20 22.03 16.06
CA TYR A 514 16.66 20.65 16.18
C TYR A 514 16.77 20.24 17.66
N ILE A 515 16.14 19.13 18.03
CA ILE A 515 16.26 18.53 19.35
C ILE A 515 17.47 17.59 19.34
N SER A 516 18.57 18.04 19.96
CA SER A 516 19.85 17.33 19.88
C SER A 516 20.09 16.34 21.02
N SER A 517 19.17 16.22 21.98
CA SER A 517 19.35 15.37 23.16
C SER A 517 18.04 14.77 23.69
N LEU A 518 18.14 13.62 24.35
CA LEU A 518 16.99 12.96 25.00
C LEU A 518 16.43 13.78 26.16
N GLU A 519 17.26 14.53 26.88
CA GLU A 519 16.83 15.43 27.95
C GLU A 519 15.95 16.57 27.42
N GLU A 520 16.27 17.09 26.25
CA GLU A 520 15.45 18.09 25.57
C GLU A 520 14.17 17.49 25.00
N LEU A 521 14.25 16.29 24.41
CA LEU A 521 13.07 15.57 23.90
C LEU A 521 12.08 15.22 25.02
N ALA A 522 12.56 14.87 26.21
CA ALA A 522 11.73 14.55 27.36
C ALA A 522 10.81 15.69 27.81
N LYS A 523 11.13 16.95 27.45
CA LYS A 523 10.27 18.12 27.71
C LYS A 523 8.96 18.10 26.91
N TYR A 524 8.89 17.27 25.88
CA TYR A 524 7.73 17.07 25.01
C TYR A 524 7.14 15.66 25.18
N SER A 525 7.36 15.02 26.32
CA SER A 525 6.82 13.69 26.62
C SER A 525 5.30 13.67 26.47
N GLY A 526 4.77 12.69 25.74
CA GLY A 526 3.34 12.55 25.44
C GLY A 526 2.87 13.29 24.19
N GLN A 527 3.73 14.06 23.50
CA GLN A 527 3.42 14.65 22.19
C GLN A 527 3.79 13.70 21.06
N GLU A 528 2.97 13.67 20.01
CA GLU A 528 3.23 12.91 18.79
C GLU A 528 4.40 13.51 18.01
N ILE A 529 5.23 12.64 17.42
CA ILE A 529 6.31 13.03 16.51
C ILE A 529 5.88 12.65 15.09
N LEU A 530 5.61 13.65 14.25
CA LEU A 530 5.16 13.43 12.88
C LEU A 530 6.35 13.13 11.97
N ASP A 531 6.31 12.01 11.26
CA ASP A 531 7.27 11.73 10.18
C ASP A 531 6.92 12.57 8.95
N VAL A 532 7.87 13.39 8.50
CA VAL A 532 7.66 14.32 7.38
C VAL A 532 8.77 14.19 6.34
N SER A 533 8.45 14.61 5.11
CA SER A 533 9.43 14.62 4.02
C SER A 533 10.54 15.63 4.29
N ASP A 534 11.72 15.44 3.68
CA ASP A 534 12.77 16.45 3.74
C ASP A 534 12.34 17.75 3.02
N GLU A 535 11.38 17.70 2.11
CA GLU A 535 10.78 18.87 1.45
C GLU A 535 9.97 19.74 2.44
N ASP A 536 9.18 19.10 3.33
CA ASP A 536 8.44 19.80 4.39
C ASP A 536 9.39 20.45 5.40
N ILE A 537 10.48 19.75 5.76
CA ILE A 537 11.53 20.30 6.63
C ILE A 537 12.20 21.51 5.97
N ASN A 538 12.47 21.42 4.67
CA ASN A 538 13.08 22.50 3.89
C ASN A 538 12.13 23.70 3.70
N ALA A 539 10.81 23.52 3.81
CA ALA A 539 9.84 24.60 3.71
C ALA A 539 9.92 25.62 4.87
N TYR A 540 10.53 25.25 6.00
CA TYR A 540 10.81 26.15 7.13
C TYR A 540 12.12 26.92 7.00
N SER A 541 12.97 26.53 6.05
CA SER A 541 14.26 27.17 5.79
C SER A 541 14.14 28.43 4.92
N GLN A 542 12.93 28.76 4.45
CA GLN A 542 12.67 29.95 3.64
C GLN A 542 11.76 30.94 4.39
N GLU A 543 12.29 32.12 4.69
CA GLU A 543 11.52 33.25 5.22
C GLU A 543 10.35 33.63 4.28
N PRO A 544 9.29 34.28 4.80
CA PRO A 544 8.10 34.60 4.02
C PRO A 544 8.41 35.57 2.87
N GLN A 545 8.15 35.14 1.64
CA GLN A 545 8.06 36.02 0.47
C GLN A 545 6.70 36.72 0.48
N ASP A 546 6.64 37.88 1.12
CA ASP A 546 5.62 38.90 0.88
C ASP A 546 6.28 40.29 0.97
N SER A 547 7.00 40.66 -0.10
CA SER A 547 7.12 42.04 -0.56
C SER A 547 7.89 42.05 -1.87
N GLU A 548 7.24 42.60 -2.90
CA GLU A 548 7.76 43.17 -4.14
C GLU A 548 9.24 42.96 -4.51
N LYS A 549 9.44 42.49 -5.75
CA LYS A 549 10.68 42.60 -6.55
C LYS A 549 11.62 43.70 -6.06
N GLN A 550 12.63 43.30 -5.29
CA GLN A 550 13.89 44.04 -5.15
C GLN A 550 15.06 43.13 -5.50
N VAL A 551 15.90 43.68 -6.36
CA VAL A 551 17.08 43.06 -6.97
C VAL A 551 18.07 42.59 -5.89
N LEU A 552 18.52 41.33 -6.00
CA LEU A 552 19.48 40.66 -5.13
C LEU A 552 20.81 41.45 -4.99
N GLY A 553 21.02 42.03 -3.81
CA GLY A 553 22.34 42.47 -3.35
C GLY A 553 23.07 41.34 -2.63
N ALA A 554 24.36 41.16 -2.92
CA ALA A 554 25.22 40.15 -2.29
C ALA A 554 25.19 40.25 -0.74
N ARG A 555 24.81 39.16 -0.06
CA ARG A 555 24.87 39.06 1.41
C ARG A 555 26.35 39.17 1.83
N LYS A 556 26.73 40.25 2.51
CA LYS A 556 28.07 40.45 3.05
C LYS A 556 28.18 39.74 4.40
N TYR A 557 29.19 38.90 4.55
CA TYR A 557 29.53 38.23 5.81
C TYR A 557 30.69 38.99 6.48
N SER A 558 30.52 39.34 7.75
CA SER A 558 31.54 40.04 8.53
C SER A 558 32.68 39.09 8.94
N ASP A 559 33.86 39.64 9.19
CA ASP A 559 34.94 38.88 9.82
C ASP A 559 34.47 38.27 11.15
N GLY A 560 34.84 37.01 11.38
CA GLY A 560 34.39 36.18 12.50
C GLY A 560 33.22 35.25 12.16
N THR A 561 32.45 35.49 11.08
CA THR A 561 31.31 34.64 10.73
C THR A 561 31.74 33.22 10.36
N LEU A 562 31.04 32.20 10.91
CA LEU A 562 31.25 30.80 10.57
C LEU A 562 30.32 30.37 9.43
N LEU A 563 30.88 29.79 8.37
CA LEU A 563 30.14 29.26 7.22
C LEU A 563 30.36 27.75 7.06
N ARG A 564 29.33 27.03 6.61
CA ARG A 564 29.42 25.59 6.31
C ARG A 564 28.74 25.25 4.99
N GLY A 565 29.48 24.63 4.08
CA GLY A 565 28.96 24.10 2.81
C GLY A 565 28.39 22.68 2.92
N LEU A 566 27.96 22.12 1.80
CA LEU A 566 27.40 20.76 1.70
C LEU A 566 28.41 19.67 2.07
N ASN A 567 29.70 19.94 1.86
CA ASN A 567 30.79 19.04 2.28
C ASN A 567 31.05 19.00 3.80
N MET A 568 30.22 19.72 4.59
CA MET A 568 30.26 19.80 6.06
C MET A 568 31.55 20.41 6.65
N LYS A 569 32.43 20.98 5.83
CA LYS A 569 33.61 21.73 6.30
C LYS A 569 33.17 23.09 6.82
N ILE A 570 33.73 23.49 7.95
CA ILE A 570 33.45 24.79 8.58
C ILE A 570 34.59 25.76 8.25
N TYR A 571 34.23 26.97 7.84
CA TYR A 571 35.13 28.05 7.52
C TYR A 571 34.81 29.26 8.39
N VAL A 572 35.81 30.05 8.75
CA VAL A 572 35.63 31.38 9.34
C VAL A 572 36.00 32.46 8.34
N VAL A 573 35.18 33.50 8.26
CA VAL A 573 35.51 34.72 7.52
C VAL A 573 36.58 35.49 8.27
N SER A 574 37.74 35.71 7.66
CA SER A 574 38.85 36.44 8.27
C SER A 574 39.58 37.25 7.22
N GLY A 575 39.57 38.58 7.36
CA GLY A 575 40.17 39.51 6.39
C GLY A 575 39.51 39.41 5.01
N GLY A 576 38.20 39.18 4.95
CA GLY A 576 37.45 39.04 3.69
C GLY A 576 37.73 37.75 2.91
N LYS A 577 38.36 36.75 3.54
CA LYS A 577 38.61 35.41 2.96
C LYS A 577 38.06 34.33 3.88
N LEU A 578 37.82 33.13 3.33
CA LEU A 578 37.52 31.96 4.14
C LEU A 578 38.80 31.28 4.60
N LYS A 579 38.87 31.03 5.91
CA LYS A 579 39.87 30.16 6.53
C LYS A 579 39.17 28.90 7.02
N TYR A 580 39.60 27.75 6.53
CA TYR A 580 39.10 26.45 6.98
C TYR A 580 39.49 26.20 8.45
N ILE A 581 38.52 25.74 9.26
CA ILE A 581 38.73 25.31 10.64
C ILE A 581 38.99 23.80 10.63
N ALA A 582 40.23 23.40 10.88
CA ALA A 582 40.66 22.01 10.67
C ALA A 582 40.48 21.09 11.88
N SER A 583 40.21 21.65 13.07
CA SER A 583 40.10 20.87 14.31
C SER A 583 39.05 21.45 15.27
N LEU A 584 38.57 20.60 16.19
CA LEU A 584 37.64 21.01 17.25
C LEU A 584 38.27 22.03 18.22
N GLU A 585 39.58 21.94 18.45
CA GLU A 585 40.32 22.92 19.26
C GLU A 585 40.28 24.30 18.60
N GLU A 586 40.43 24.38 17.27
CA GLU A 586 40.30 25.65 16.55
C GLU A 586 38.85 26.16 16.51
N LEU A 587 37.87 25.26 16.36
CA LEU A 587 36.45 25.61 16.41
C LEU A 587 36.02 26.13 17.80
N SER A 588 36.60 25.61 18.88
CA SER A 588 36.27 25.99 20.26
C SER A 588 36.50 27.49 20.54
N LYS A 589 37.35 28.15 19.75
CA LYS A 589 37.61 29.59 19.83
C LYS A 589 36.41 30.44 19.41
N TYR A 590 35.41 29.84 18.75
CA TYR A 590 34.18 30.46 18.28
C TYR A 590 32.95 29.91 19.01
N ALA A 591 33.12 29.31 20.19
CA ALA A 591 32.02 28.76 20.98
C ALA A 591 30.93 29.82 21.23
N GLY A 592 29.68 29.45 20.96
CA GLY A 592 28.51 30.34 21.08
C GLY A 592 28.21 31.19 19.83
N GLN A 593 28.96 31.03 18.73
CA GLN A 593 28.63 31.66 17.44
C GLN A 593 27.85 30.69 16.54
N ASP A 594 26.90 31.23 15.78
CA ASP A 594 26.13 30.46 14.80
C ASP A 594 26.98 30.07 13.60
N ILE A 595 26.79 28.84 13.12
CA ILE A 595 27.36 28.36 11.86
C ILE A 595 26.29 28.49 10.78
N ILE A 596 26.50 29.40 9.83
CA ILE A 596 25.57 29.66 8.74
C ILE A 596 25.82 28.64 7.64
N ASN A 597 24.78 27.86 7.29
CA ASN A 597 24.85 26.99 6.12
C ASN A 597 24.68 27.82 4.85
N VAL A 598 25.56 27.60 3.88
CA VAL A 598 25.57 28.30 2.60
C VAL A 598 25.80 27.28 1.48
N ASP A 599 25.34 27.60 0.27
CA ASP A 599 25.64 26.76 -0.89
C ASP A 599 27.15 26.68 -1.14
N ASP A 600 27.62 25.55 -1.69
CA ASP A 600 29.03 25.34 -2.00
C ASP A 600 29.55 26.41 -2.98
N GLU A 601 28.69 26.99 -3.81
CA GLU A 601 29.02 28.11 -4.70
C GLU A 601 29.44 29.37 -3.92
N ILE A 602 28.79 29.66 -2.78
CA ILE A 602 29.18 30.78 -1.91
C ILE A 602 30.57 30.52 -1.31
N ILE A 603 30.87 29.28 -0.92
CA ILE A 603 32.20 28.90 -0.39
C ILE A 603 33.28 29.02 -1.48
N VAL A 604 32.98 28.53 -2.70
CA VAL A 604 33.90 28.56 -3.85
C VAL A 604 34.17 29.98 -4.33
N ASN A 605 33.18 30.87 -4.22
CA ASN A 605 33.26 32.25 -4.71
C ASN A 605 33.51 33.29 -3.61
N PHE A 606 33.65 32.88 -2.35
CA PHE A 606 33.87 33.80 -1.24
C PHE A 606 35.17 34.60 -1.39
N GLY A 607 35.08 35.93 -1.35
CA GLY A 607 36.24 36.82 -1.52
C GLY A 607 36.70 36.98 -2.98
N LYS A 608 36.04 36.31 -3.93
CA LYS A 608 36.15 36.61 -5.36
C LYS A 608 35.15 37.72 -5.68
N SER A 609 35.43 38.95 -5.24
CA SER A 609 34.64 40.10 -5.66
C SER A 609 34.89 40.40 -7.13
N GLU A 610 34.13 39.78 -8.01
CA GLU A 610 33.64 40.37 -9.24
C GLU A 610 32.20 39.85 -9.45
N VAL A 611 31.31 40.80 -9.65
CA VAL A 611 29.86 40.65 -9.58
C VAL A 611 29.37 39.64 -10.63
N LEU A 612 28.49 38.71 -10.22
CA LEU A 612 27.66 37.89 -11.12
C LEU A 612 26.70 38.82 -11.88
N GLY A 613 27.21 39.43 -12.94
CA GLY A 613 26.47 39.86 -14.11
C GLY A 613 27.18 39.22 -15.29
N GLU A 614 26.46 38.41 -16.06
CA GLU A 614 26.88 37.78 -17.32
C GLU A 614 28.40 37.56 -17.46
N GLN A 615 28.90 36.37 -17.15
CA GLN A 615 30.26 36.01 -17.52
C GLN A 615 30.39 36.10 -19.05
N GLN A 616 30.88 37.25 -19.54
CA GLN A 616 31.06 37.48 -20.96
C GLN A 616 32.30 36.71 -21.42
N TYR A 617 32.08 35.57 -22.05
CA TYR A 617 33.12 34.81 -22.70
C TYR A 617 33.56 35.54 -23.98
N SER A 618 34.86 35.78 -24.13
CA SER A 618 35.41 36.42 -25.33
C SER A 618 35.26 35.53 -26.55
N ASN A 619 35.15 36.14 -27.74
CA ASN A 619 35.20 35.41 -29.01
C ASN A 619 36.44 34.50 -29.05
N GLY A 620 36.25 33.22 -29.40
CA GLY A 620 37.26 32.18 -29.41
C GLY A 620 37.23 31.24 -28.19
N THR A 621 36.50 31.56 -27.12
CA THR A 621 36.42 30.70 -25.92
C THR A 621 35.70 29.39 -26.22
N LEU A 622 36.24 28.27 -25.72
CA LEU A 622 35.63 26.94 -25.83
C LEU A 622 34.82 26.60 -24.58
N LEU A 623 33.53 26.31 -24.77
CA LEU A 623 32.58 25.91 -23.72
C LEU A 623 32.09 24.48 -23.93
N ARG A 624 31.84 23.74 -22.85
CA ARG A 624 31.21 22.42 -22.88
C ARG A 624 30.05 22.32 -21.88
N GLY A 625 28.86 22.07 -22.41
CA GLY A 625 27.63 21.88 -21.61
C GLY A 625 27.49 20.46 -21.04
N LEU A 626 26.37 20.18 -20.37
CA LEU A 626 26.10 18.86 -19.78
C LEU A 626 25.93 17.77 -20.84
N ASP A 627 25.45 18.15 -22.03
CA ASP A 627 25.31 17.29 -23.21
C ASP A 627 26.66 16.86 -23.83
N LYS A 628 27.78 17.33 -23.27
CA LYS A 628 29.16 17.06 -23.66
C LYS A 628 29.56 17.59 -25.04
N LYS A 629 28.72 18.41 -25.68
CA LYS A 629 29.07 19.10 -26.93
C LYS A 629 30.00 20.28 -26.64
N ILE A 630 30.92 20.55 -27.57
CA ILE A 630 31.89 21.65 -27.45
C ILE A 630 31.47 22.77 -28.39
N TYR A 631 31.38 23.98 -27.85
CA TYR A 631 31.00 25.18 -28.57
C TYR A 631 32.16 26.17 -28.54
N VAL A 632 32.33 26.95 -29.60
CA VAL A 632 33.16 28.16 -29.59
C VAL A 632 32.26 29.39 -29.58
N VAL A 633 32.60 30.35 -28.72
CA VAL A 633 31.95 31.66 -28.72
C VAL A 633 32.43 32.46 -29.95
N ALA A 634 31.52 32.81 -30.85
CA ALA A 634 31.80 33.61 -32.03
C ALA A 634 30.70 34.65 -32.22
N ASP A 635 31.08 35.93 -32.19
CA ASP A 635 30.20 37.09 -32.32
C ASP A 635 29.01 37.07 -31.34
N LYS A 636 29.31 36.75 -30.08
CA LYS A 636 28.32 36.58 -29.00
C LYS A 636 27.27 35.49 -29.25
N LYS A 637 27.57 34.51 -30.10
CA LYS A 637 26.76 33.29 -30.29
C LYS A 637 27.62 32.07 -30.09
N LEU A 638 27.00 30.93 -29.77
CA LEU A 638 27.69 29.65 -29.75
C LEU A 638 27.66 28.99 -31.12
N LYS A 639 28.83 28.61 -31.60
CA LYS A 639 28.98 27.73 -32.76
C LYS A 639 29.44 26.37 -32.28
N HIS A 640 28.61 25.36 -32.48
CA HIS A 640 28.95 23.97 -32.17
C HIS A 640 30.09 23.48 -33.07
N ILE A 641 31.14 22.90 -32.45
CA ILE A 641 32.27 22.29 -33.15
C ILE A 641 31.93 20.83 -33.41
N ILE A 642 31.66 20.50 -34.68
CA ILE A 642 31.10 19.19 -35.06
C ILE A 642 32.16 18.12 -35.39
N ASP A 643 33.41 18.52 -35.59
CA ASP A 643 34.49 17.58 -35.93
C ASP A 643 35.87 18.00 -35.37
N LEU A 644 36.80 17.04 -35.36
CA LEU A 644 38.15 17.22 -34.84
C LEU A 644 39.01 18.17 -35.69
N GLN A 645 38.71 18.32 -36.98
CA GLN A 645 39.45 19.22 -37.87
C GLN A 645 39.13 20.69 -37.54
N GLU A 646 37.89 20.98 -37.15
CA GLU A 646 37.46 22.27 -36.64
C GLU A 646 37.97 22.53 -35.22
N LEU A 647 37.95 21.53 -34.33
CA LEU A 647 38.51 21.66 -32.97
C LEU A 647 40.02 21.92 -32.98
N ALA A 648 40.77 21.30 -33.90
CA ALA A 648 42.21 21.47 -34.02
C ALA A 648 42.66 22.93 -34.27
N LYS A 649 41.76 23.80 -34.76
CA LYS A 649 42.03 25.23 -34.93
C LYS A 649 42.20 25.98 -33.59
N TYR A 650 41.77 25.38 -32.49
CA TYR A 650 41.83 25.90 -31.13
C TYR A 650 42.81 25.12 -30.25
N ALA A 651 43.75 24.38 -30.85
CA ALA A 651 44.72 23.57 -30.12
C ALA A 651 45.50 24.41 -29.10
N GLY A 652 45.53 23.93 -27.85
CA GLY A 652 46.20 24.61 -26.73
C GLY A 652 45.31 25.59 -25.95
N GLN A 653 44.02 25.73 -26.30
CA GLN A 653 43.04 26.47 -25.50
C GLN A 653 42.31 25.53 -24.53
N ASP A 654 41.99 26.04 -23.34
CA ASP A 654 41.21 25.30 -22.33
C ASP A 654 39.74 25.23 -22.74
N ILE A 655 39.10 24.09 -22.44
CA ILE A 655 37.65 23.90 -22.57
C ILE A 655 37.04 24.10 -21.19
N ILE A 656 36.13 25.05 -21.07
CA ILE A 656 35.47 25.41 -19.82
C ILE A 656 34.15 24.65 -19.72
N ASP A 657 34.00 23.83 -18.69
CA ASP A 657 32.73 23.15 -18.39
C ASP A 657 31.76 24.15 -17.74
N VAL A 658 30.57 24.29 -18.33
CA VAL A 658 29.53 25.26 -17.91
C VAL A 658 28.16 24.57 -17.79
N SER A 659 27.23 25.17 -17.05
CA SER A 659 25.84 24.68 -16.98
C SER A 659 25.08 24.93 -18.28
N ASP A 660 23.98 24.21 -18.48
CA ASP A 660 23.14 24.39 -19.67
C ASP A 660 22.49 25.78 -19.69
N ASP A 661 22.21 26.39 -18.54
CA ASP A 661 21.73 27.79 -18.46
C ASP A 661 22.72 28.79 -19.08
N VAL A 662 24.03 28.52 -18.99
CA VAL A 662 25.06 29.35 -19.62
C VAL A 662 25.06 29.14 -21.13
N ILE A 663 24.85 27.90 -21.59
CA ILE A 663 24.75 27.58 -23.02
C ILE A 663 23.50 28.23 -23.64
N ASP A 664 22.37 28.17 -22.94
CA ASP A 664 21.07 28.71 -23.38
C ASP A 664 21.03 30.25 -23.38
N SER A 665 22.01 30.90 -22.74
CA SER A 665 22.12 32.37 -22.69
C SER A 665 22.77 33.03 -23.92
N PHE A 666 23.31 32.25 -24.86
CA PHE A 666 23.97 32.70 -26.11
C PHE A 666 23.12 32.44 -27.36
#